data_AF-A0A4U6SYQ9-F1
#
_entry.id   AF-A0A4U6SYQ9-F1
#
_cell.length_a   1.000
_cell.length_b   1.000
_cell.length_c   1.000
_cell.angle_alpha   90.00
_cell.angle_beta   90.00
_cell.angle_gamma   90.00
#
_symmetry.space_group_name_H-M   'P 1'
#
loop_
_entity.id
_entity.type
_entity.pdbx_description
1 polymer ?
#
loop_
_entity_poly.entity_id
_entity_poly.type
_entity_poly.pdbx_seq_one_letter_code
_entity_poly.pdbx_strand_id
1 'polypeptide(L)'
;MSTCLHIQGPGKIAMSRPLDFAVLKYKNQRLAEQLEVHKFEYRTLEGRFNDLKEKQRTHNETLVLVKSHWERLLADLDLVSVCKNESLHSSCGTGQNNVQKERDFLNRLLEAGATESSGCFPSHHLGNGVAPEQSSTVNVLQKAFLPSSDLWHVNNDLVYVALTKLPENEHSRQLHSATSNIFSKLHKVIHAIDNLHLEHRQLAGNYQKQRDSSAWNRAEQKRLKEELTSAVAKLEESKHKLAALKAQGDNKHGTPVLVPKLGNKDVSAEKVRDKQRELQDLEATHKELMELISKRLEEIRRLHMERIEILNKLATFQDILTGFRNIRSSKAFELVNDQLQKSQAELDDHQTLLKKLQVDTDSFVWQERQFNQKVDLAEIPQKVSAYCVSRIADLEKDVLKLCNEKNMLVLKLEEASREPGRNQVISEFKALVSSLPREMGAVQSELSKHKDASLQLHSLRAEVSSLSSILTRKEQEIEQTSCRSAHAGSDISQLQSLVLDLKENIKELKLFVELYKHESTDSRQLIEYRDRELSEWARVHVLKYSLNESKLEQRVIAANEAEAMSQQRLATSEAKIAELGQKLETSRRDLVRLSHILKSKYEECEAYVVEIESIGNAYEDIMSQNQQLLQQIIERDDHNTKLFMEGVKAKQSHDALHLEVSSLKRNLQHASMLMDLYNKKIVRLEDQLRGWSERVRRLSEDGMQQSISLGNSQRKLAGLHGEAPKLMQSMDELQAKVGSNRLEVAELLTELEKESKKRIEDDLDLMSSKANSLREKKDNSAVLQKLHHEVKEYRGILKCGVCHERQKEIVIAKCYHLFCNQCIQKSLGSRQKRCPSCGLSFGVNDVKPIYI
;
A
#
# COMPACT_ATOMS: atom_id res chain seq x y z
N MET A 1 -56.46 104.98 -9.09
CA MET A 1 -57.58 105.53 -8.29
C MET A 1 -57.59 104.84 -6.93
N SER A 2 -57.98 105.57 -5.89
CA SER A 2 -58.34 105.15 -4.52
C SER A 2 -59.30 103.92 -4.49
N THR A 3 -59.57 103.13 -3.45
CA THR A 3 -59.24 103.02 -1.99
C THR A 3 -59.72 101.60 -1.52
N CYS A 4 -59.56 101.05 -0.29
CA CYS A 4 -59.10 101.52 1.02
C CYS A 4 -58.51 100.37 1.90
N LEU A 5 -58.26 100.68 3.18
CA LEU A 5 -57.87 99.85 4.32
C LEU A 5 -58.89 98.79 4.79
N HIS A 6 -58.40 97.66 5.34
CA HIS A 6 -58.79 97.21 6.69
C HIS A 6 -57.71 96.33 7.36
N ILE A 7 -57.60 96.45 8.70
CA ILE A 7 -56.64 95.74 9.58
C ILE A 7 -57.44 94.94 10.61
N GLN A 8 -57.14 93.65 10.84
CA GLN A 8 -57.28 93.01 12.16
C GLN A 8 -56.84 91.52 12.20
N GLY A 9 -56.09 91.16 13.26
CA GLY A 9 -56.26 89.90 14.00
C GLY A 9 -55.45 88.66 13.60
N PRO A 10 -54.53 88.17 14.45
CA PRO A 10 -53.96 86.83 14.32
C PRO A 10 -54.95 85.74 14.79
N GLY A 11 -54.89 84.56 14.16
CA GLY A 11 -55.79 83.45 14.41
C GLY A 11 -55.69 82.83 15.81
N LYS A 12 -56.84 82.43 16.36
CA LYS A 12 -56.94 81.79 17.69
C LYS A 12 -56.26 80.42 17.71
N ILE A 13 -55.55 80.16 18.81
CA ILE A 13 -55.07 78.82 19.18
C ILE A 13 -56.28 77.91 19.41
N ALA A 14 -56.36 76.80 18.66
CA ALA A 14 -57.32 75.72 18.92
C ALA A 14 -56.74 74.76 19.96
N MET A 15 -57.54 74.44 20.98
CA MET A 15 -57.11 73.64 22.13
C MET A 15 -56.85 72.17 21.77
N SER A 16 -55.95 71.58 22.56
CA SER A 16 -55.68 70.15 22.73
C SER A 16 -56.82 69.19 22.34
N ARG A 17 -56.54 68.24 21.44
CA ARG A 17 -57.23 66.94 21.46
C ARG A 17 -56.72 66.13 22.65
N PRO A 18 -57.59 65.50 23.46
CA PRO A 18 -57.14 64.51 24.43
C PRO A 18 -56.59 63.30 23.64
N LEU A 19 -55.29 63.03 23.78
CA LEU A 19 -54.73 61.74 23.38
C LEU A 19 -55.37 60.67 24.26
N ASP A 20 -56.08 59.74 23.63
CA ASP A 20 -56.99 58.83 24.30
C ASP A 20 -56.28 58.07 25.44
N PHE A 21 -56.70 58.32 26.69
CA PHE A 21 -56.09 57.70 27.87
C PHE A 21 -56.17 56.18 27.80
N ALA A 22 -57.20 55.64 27.13
CA ALA A 22 -57.33 54.21 26.83
C ALA A 22 -56.21 53.68 25.92
N VAL A 23 -55.78 54.44 24.90
CA VAL A 23 -54.70 54.05 23.97
C VAL A 23 -53.33 54.10 24.66
N LEU A 24 -53.09 55.11 25.49
CA LEU A 24 -51.87 55.18 26.32
C LEU A 24 -51.83 54.05 27.37
N LYS A 25 -52.96 53.76 28.04
CA LYS A 25 -53.09 52.63 28.97
C LYS A 25 -52.86 51.29 28.28
N TYR A 26 -53.43 51.08 27.09
CA TYR A 26 -53.22 49.86 26.30
C TYR A 26 -51.76 49.70 25.83
N LYS A 27 -51.11 50.79 25.37
CA LYS A 27 -49.68 50.78 25.02
C LYS A 27 -48.80 50.45 26.23
N ASN A 28 -49.04 51.08 27.38
CA ASN A 28 -48.27 50.81 28.60
C ASN A 28 -48.50 49.39 29.13
N GLN A 29 -49.72 48.86 29.02
CA GLN A 29 -50.01 47.47 29.38
C GLN A 29 -49.26 46.50 28.46
N ARG A 30 -49.28 46.72 27.14
CA ARG A 30 -48.55 45.89 26.18
C ARG A 30 -47.03 45.97 26.37
N LEU A 31 -46.50 47.14 26.72
CA LEU A 31 -45.09 47.31 27.08
C LEU A 31 -44.74 46.57 28.38
N ALA A 32 -45.62 46.58 29.39
CA ALA A 32 -45.43 45.81 30.62
C ALA A 32 -45.46 44.29 30.36
N GLU A 33 -46.37 43.81 29.51
CA GLU A 33 -46.43 42.42 29.05
C GLU A 33 -45.14 42.01 28.31
N GLN A 34 -44.64 42.85 27.40
CA GLN A 34 -43.35 42.63 26.73
C GLN A 34 -42.16 42.64 27.71
N LEU A 35 -42.16 43.54 28.69
CA LEU A 35 -41.13 43.61 29.72
C LEU A 35 -41.09 42.34 30.58
N GLU A 36 -42.24 41.77 30.95
CA GLU A 36 -42.28 40.50 31.69
C GLU A 36 -41.84 39.29 30.84
N VAL A 37 -42.15 39.27 29.53
CA VAL A 37 -41.58 38.28 28.60
C VAL A 37 -40.06 38.39 28.56
N HIS A 38 -39.51 39.59 28.37
CA HIS A 38 -38.05 39.80 28.32
C HIS A 38 -37.38 39.45 29.67
N LYS A 39 -38.02 39.71 30.82
CA LYS A 39 -37.54 39.27 32.14
C LYS A 39 -37.54 37.75 32.29
N PHE A 40 -38.56 37.06 31.75
CA PHE A 40 -38.61 35.59 31.76
C PHE A 40 -37.53 34.98 30.86
N GLU A 41 -37.32 35.54 29.68
CA GLU A 41 -36.23 35.15 28.77
C GLU A 41 -34.85 35.40 29.40
N TYR A 42 -34.64 36.57 30.03
CA TYR A 42 -33.43 36.87 30.78
C TYR A 42 -33.15 35.82 31.87
N ARG A 43 -34.13 35.52 32.74
CA ARG A 43 -33.98 34.49 33.79
C ARG A 43 -33.69 33.10 33.21
N THR A 44 -34.28 32.78 32.05
CA THR A 44 -34.04 31.51 31.36
C THR A 44 -32.61 31.43 30.79
N LEU A 45 -32.10 32.52 30.23
CA LEU A 45 -30.72 32.62 29.74
C LEU A 45 -29.70 32.63 30.89
N GLU A 46 -29.99 33.32 31.99
CA GLU A 46 -29.19 33.35 33.22
C GLU A 46 -29.10 31.95 33.86
N GLY A 47 -30.21 31.21 33.91
CA GLY A 47 -30.22 29.79 34.30
C GLY A 47 -29.32 28.93 33.40
N ARG A 48 -29.46 29.03 32.07
CA ARG A 48 -28.61 28.30 31.11
C ARG A 48 -27.12 28.68 31.23
N PHE A 49 -26.80 29.93 31.51
CA PHE A 49 -25.44 30.39 31.73
C PHE A 49 -24.83 29.76 32.99
N ASN A 50 -25.59 29.71 34.09
CA ASN A 50 -25.16 29.05 35.31
C ASN A 50 -24.98 27.53 35.12
N ASP A 51 -25.89 26.85 34.40
CA ASP A 51 -25.73 25.43 34.04
C ASP A 51 -24.46 25.17 33.22
N LEU A 52 -24.13 26.04 32.26
CA LEU A 52 -22.92 25.92 31.45
C LEU A 52 -21.66 26.15 32.29
N LYS A 53 -21.70 27.08 33.25
CA LYS A 53 -20.60 27.36 34.18
C LYS A 53 -20.32 26.17 35.11
N GLU A 54 -21.35 25.49 35.61
CA GLU A 54 -21.19 24.30 36.44
C GLU A 54 -20.73 23.07 35.63
N LYS A 55 -21.17 22.94 34.37
CA LYS A 55 -20.61 21.95 33.42
C LYS A 55 -19.13 22.20 33.12
N GLN A 56 -18.72 23.46 32.97
CA GLN A 56 -17.31 23.81 32.79
C GLN A 56 -16.47 23.48 34.03
N ARG A 57 -17.01 23.75 35.23
CA ARG A 57 -16.36 23.40 36.50
C ARG A 57 -16.14 21.89 36.62
N THR A 58 -17.19 21.08 36.47
CA THR A 58 -17.11 19.61 36.57
C THR A 58 -16.20 18.99 35.49
N HIS A 59 -16.13 19.60 34.30
CA HIS A 59 -15.16 19.22 33.27
C HIS A 59 -13.71 19.50 33.71
N ASN A 60 -13.42 20.67 34.29
CA ASN A 60 -12.10 21.01 34.80
C ASN A 60 -11.67 20.09 35.96
N GLU A 61 -12.59 19.77 36.88
CA GLU A 61 -12.35 18.82 37.97
C GLU A 61 -12.02 17.41 37.43
N THR A 62 -12.70 16.99 36.35
CA THR A 62 -12.41 15.72 35.66
C THR A 62 -11.03 15.74 35.00
N LEU A 63 -10.64 16.84 34.34
CA LEU A 63 -9.32 16.98 33.72
C LEU A 63 -8.17 16.94 34.75
N VAL A 64 -8.35 17.57 35.91
CA VAL A 64 -7.37 17.50 37.01
C VAL A 64 -7.22 16.06 37.53
N LEU A 65 -8.34 15.34 37.69
CA LEU A 65 -8.30 13.93 38.08
C LEU A 65 -7.58 13.06 37.06
N VAL A 66 -7.90 13.18 35.76
CA VAL A 66 -7.23 12.43 34.68
C VAL A 66 -5.73 12.73 34.66
N LYS A 67 -5.34 14.00 34.76
CA LYS A 67 -3.93 14.42 34.83
C LYS A 67 -3.20 13.76 36.01
N SER A 68 -3.77 13.81 37.22
CA SER A 68 -3.14 13.20 38.40
C SER A 68 -2.97 11.67 38.32
N HIS A 69 -3.86 10.97 37.61
CA HIS A 69 -3.73 9.53 37.38
C HIS A 69 -2.73 9.21 36.27
N TRP A 70 -2.63 10.05 35.25
CA TRP A 70 -1.61 9.95 34.20
C TRP A 70 -0.20 10.18 34.75
N GLU A 71 -0.03 11.20 35.59
CA GLU A 71 1.24 11.47 36.29
C GLU A 71 1.64 10.32 37.22
N ARG A 72 0.67 9.66 37.88
CA ARG A 72 0.92 8.45 38.67
C ARG A 72 1.33 7.25 37.81
N LEU A 73 0.65 7.01 36.69
CA LEU A 73 1.00 5.94 35.75
C LEU A 73 2.44 6.10 35.21
N LEU A 74 2.86 7.33 34.93
CA LEU A 74 4.23 7.63 34.52
C LEU A 74 5.24 7.34 35.65
N ALA A 75 4.94 7.75 36.88
CA ALA A 75 5.78 7.47 38.04
C ALA A 75 5.91 5.95 38.34
N ASP A 76 4.82 5.20 38.19
CA ASP A 76 4.81 3.74 38.38
C ASP A 76 5.62 3.02 37.28
N LEU A 77 5.55 3.50 36.02
CA LEU A 77 6.39 3.01 34.91
C LEU A 77 7.89 3.29 35.15
N ASP A 78 8.22 4.49 35.65
CA ASP A 78 9.60 4.84 36.01
C ASP A 78 10.13 3.99 37.17
N LEU A 79 9.33 3.74 38.22
CA LEU A 79 9.68 2.84 39.32
C LEU A 79 9.98 1.40 38.85
N VAL A 80 9.15 0.86 37.94
CA VAL A 80 9.39 -0.48 37.36
C VAL A 80 10.65 -0.51 36.48
N SER A 81 11.09 0.61 35.92
CA SER A 81 12.36 0.71 35.20
C SER A 81 13.59 0.60 36.13
N VAL A 82 13.48 1.10 37.37
CA VAL A 82 14.56 1.07 38.36
C VAL A 82 14.72 -0.32 38.98
N CYS A 83 13.62 -1.00 39.33
CA CYS A 83 13.64 -2.32 39.97
C CYS A 83 14.33 -3.44 39.16
N LYS A 84 14.57 -3.25 37.85
CA LYS A 84 15.35 -4.20 37.03
C LYS A 84 16.86 -3.96 37.01
N ASN A 85 17.34 -2.80 37.46
CA ASN A 85 18.78 -2.51 37.51
C ASN A 85 19.45 -2.96 38.82
N GLU A 86 18.69 -3.08 39.92
CA GLU A 86 19.25 -3.48 41.23
C GLU A 86 19.06 -4.96 41.57
N SER A 87 18.18 -5.70 40.88
CA SER A 87 17.90 -7.12 41.13
C SER A 87 18.89 -8.09 40.43
N LEU A 88 20.15 -7.68 40.26
CA LEU A 88 21.18 -8.47 39.57
C LEU A 88 22.04 -9.35 40.51
N HIS A 89 21.62 -9.52 41.78
CA HIS A 89 22.30 -10.39 42.75
C HIS A 89 21.36 -11.11 43.75
N SER A 90 20.47 -12.02 43.30
CA SER A 90 20.19 -13.26 44.06
C SER A 90 19.47 -14.38 43.25
N SER A 91 20.03 -15.59 43.35
CA SER A 91 19.41 -16.92 43.21
C SER A 91 18.32 -17.22 42.15
N CYS A 92 18.74 -17.93 41.11
CA CYS A 92 18.21 -19.23 40.66
C CYS A 92 16.68 -19.43 40.49
N GLY A 93 16.21 -19.55 39.24
CA GLY A 93 14.85 -20.00 38.91
C GLY A 93 14.63 -20.18 37.41
N THR A 94 14.91 -21.39 36.90
CA THR A 94 14.67 -21.94 35.55
C THR A 94 13.67 -21.19 34.64
N GLY A 95 14.16 -20.25 33.81
CA GLY A 95 13.30 -19.56 32.81
C GLY A 95 13.99 -18.67 31.77
N GLN A 96 15.23 -18.25 31.98
CA GLN A 96 15.87 -17.17 31.19
C GLN A 96 16.34 -17.56 29.76
N ASN A 97 16.35 -18.85 29.39
CA ASN A 97 16.92 -19.32 28.13
C ASN A 97 16.13 -18.98 26.85
N ASN A 98 14.86 -18.54 26.95
CA ASN A 98 14.10 -18.05 25.78
C ASN A 98 14.33 -16.55 25.54
N VAL A 99 14.27 -15.72 26.59
CA VAL A 99 14.34 -14.26 26.48
C VAL A 99 15.68 -13.79 25.89
N GLN A 100 16.78 -14.49 26.19
CA GLN A 100 18.08 -14.19 25.58
C GLN A 100 18.10 -14.54 24.08
N LYS A 101 17.49 -15.65 23.68
CA LYS A 101 17.40 -16.06 22.26
C LYS A 101 16.53 -15.13 21.42
N GLU A 102 15.45 -14.58 22.01
CA GLU A 102 14.56 -13.61 21.36
C GLU A 102 15.28 -12.25 21.19
N ARG A 103 16.12 -11.85 22.15
CA ARG A 103 16.99 -10.67 22.04
C ARG A 103 18.06 -10.84 20.94
N ASP A 104 18.72 -11.99 20.90
CA ASP A 104 19.70 -12.33 19.86
C ASP A 104 19.08 -12.54 18.46
N PHE A 105 17.75 -12.71 18.38
CA PHE A 105 16.99 -12.82 17.13
C PHE A 105 16.61 -11.43 16.59
N LEU A 106 16.07 -10.54 17.45
CA LEU A 106 15.70 -9.18 17.06
C LEU A 106 16.91 -8.35 16.61
N ASN A 107 18.06 -8.48 17.29
CA ASN A 107 19.30 -7.80 16.88
C ASN A 107 19.76 -8.27 15.48
N ARG A 108 19.70 -9.58 15.20
CA ARG A 108 20.02 -10.13 13.87
C ARG A 108 19.03 -9.74 12.77
N LEU A 109 17.78 -9.43 13.12
CA LEU A 109 16.78 -8.96 12.17
C LEU A 109 17.05 -7.50 11.74
N LEU A 110 17.59 -6.68 12.64
CA LEU A 110 17.96 -5.27 12.39
C LEU A 110 19.28 -5.13 11.62
N GLU A 111 20.20 -6.08 11.74
CA GLU A 111 21.48 -6.10 11.01
C GLU A 111 21.36 -6.58 9.55
N ALA A 112 20.25 -7.22 9.16
CA ALA A 112 20.11 -7.95 7.89
C ALA A 112 19.82 -7.06 6.64
N GLY A 113 20.61 -6.00 6.46
CA GLY A 113 20.65 -5.19 5.25
C GLY A 113 21.65 -5.70 4.20
N ALA A 114 21.24 -6.72 3.44
CA ALA A 114 21.87 -7.26 2.21
C ALA A 114 23.17 -8.12 2.29
N THR A 115 23.11 -9.25 1.57
CA THR A 115 24.18 -10.01 0.88
C THR A 115 25.37 -10.64 1.63
N GLU A 116 25.32 -11.99 1.63
CA GLU A 116 26.38 -12.98 1.36
C GLU A 116 27.69 -13.11 2.20
N SER A 117 28.00 -14.39 2.42
CA SER A 117 29.30 -15.03 2.68
C SER A 117 29.74 -15.28 4.14
N SER A 118 30.59 -16.29 4.27
CA SER A 118 31.01 -16.94 5.52
C SER A 118 32.39 -16.46 5.94
N GLY A 119 32.58 -16.04 7.20
CA GLY A 119 33.89 -15.72 7.76
C GLY A 119 33.87 -15.71 9.29
N CYS A 120 34.99 -16.10 9.91
CA CYS A 120 35.11 -16.19 11.36
C CYS A 120 35.46 -14.83 12.02
N PHE A 121 35.12 -14.70 13.30
CA PHE A 121 35.52 -13.67 14.28
C PHE A 121 37.06 -13.41 14.31
N PRO A 122 37.59 -12.26 14.82
CA PRO A 122 37.14 -11.64 16.08
C PRO A 122 37.16 -10.11 16.26
N SER A 123 36.54 -9.72 17.38
CA SER A 123 36.58 -8.45 18.12
C SER A 123 37.80 -7.54 17.91
N HIS A 124 37.55 -6.24 17.71
CA HIS A 124 38.33 -5.16 18.31
C HIS A 124 37.49 -3.89 18.52
N HIS A 125 37.60 -3.27 19.70
CA HIS A 125 37.13 -1.92 19.95
C HIS A 125 38.01 -0.90 19.22
N LEU A 126 37.40 0.14 18.62
CA LEU A 126 37.54 1.58 18.94
C LEU A 126 37.15 2.45 17.72
N GLY A 127 36.33 3.49 17.89
CA GLY A 127 36.03 4.44 16.80
C GLY A 127 34.70 5.19 16.92
N ASN A 128 34.62 6.18 17.83
CA ASN A 128 33.50 7.13 17.87
C ASN A 128 33.44 7.96 16.58
N GLY A 129 32.24 8.26 16.05
CA GLY A 129 32.15 9.24 14.96
C GLY A 129 30.87 9.42 14.14
N VAL A 130 29.65 9.10 14.63
CA VAL A 130 28.39 9.51 13.95
C VAL A 130 27.33 9.97 14.98
N ALA A 131 26.43 10.87 14.57
CA ALA A 131 25.58 11.72 15.41
C ALA A 131 24.49 11.00 16.26
N PRO A 132 23.95 11.64 17.33
CA PRO A 132 23.18 10.94 18.37
C PRO A 132 21.71 10.61 18.01
N GLU A 133 21.15 11.19 16.95
CA GLU A 133 19.69 11.25 16.77
C GLU A 133 19.04 9.95 16.30
N GLN A 134 19.80 8.98 15.76
CA GLN A 134 19.26 7.67 15.37
C GLN A 134 19.23 6.66 16.53
N SER A 135 19.93 6.91 17.64
CA SER A 135 19.97 5.99 18.79
C SER A 135 18.69 6.05 19.64
N SER A 136 18.00 7.19 19.68
CA SER A 136 16.78 7.36 20.48
C SER A 136 15.62 6.52 19.94
N THR A 137 15.40 6.51 18.62
CA THR A 137 14.29 5.78 17.99
C THR A 137 14.43 4.28 18.14
N VAL A 138 15.65 3.74 17.96
CA VAL A 138 15.94 2.31 18.15
C VAL A 138 15.75 1.90 19.61
N ASN A 139 16.22 2.70 20.57
CA ASN A 139 16.00 2.45 22.00
C ASN A 139 14.52 2.52 22.41
N VAL A 140 13.73 3.43 21.82
CA VAL A 140 12.28 3.52 22.09
C VAL A 140 11.55 2.30 21.55
N LEU A 141 11.87 1.84 20.34
CA LEU A 141 11.28 0.63 19.76
C LEU A 141 11.69 -0.63 20.56
N GLN A 142 12.97 -0.77 20.92
CA GLN A 142 13.46 -1.91 21.69
C GLN A 142 12.87 -1.98 23.11
N LYS A 143 12.50 -0.82 23.70
CA LYS A 143 11.73 -0.73 24.96
C LYS A 143 10.23 -1.02 24.79
N ALA A 144 9.64 -0.68 23.65
CA ALA A 144 8.23 -0.96 23.36
C ALA A 144 7.94 -2.45 23.08
N PHE A 145 8.90 -3.19 22.51
CA PHE A 145 8.73 -4.60 22.11
C PHE A 145 9.10 -5.64 23.20
N LEU A 146 9.42 -5.23 24.43
CA LEU A 146 9.81 -6.13 25.54
C LEU A 146 9.04 -5.93 26.87
N PRO A 147 7.70 -6.02 26.89
CA PRO A 147 6.96 -6.50 28.08
C PRO A 147 6.67 -8.00 27.96
N SER A 148 6.93 -8.77 29.03
CA SER A 148 6.29 -10.07 29.19
C SER A 148 4.78 -9.88 29.30
N SER A 149 3.99 -10.87 28.86
CA SER A 149 2.52 -10.83 28.83
C SER A 149 1.91 -10.31 30.14
N ASP A 150 2.53 -10.63 31.27
CA ASP A 150 2.08 -10.31 32.62
C ASP A 150 2.01 -8.80 32.90
N LEU A 151 2.91 -7.97 32.34
CA LEU A 151 2.86 -6.51 32.52
C LEU A 151 1.65 -5.86 31.84
N TRP A 152 1.16 -6.43 30.74
CA TRP A 152 -0.01 -5.90 30.02
C TRP A 152 -1.30 -6.14 30.80
N HIS A 153 -1.44 -7.29 31.46
CA HIS A 153 -2.62 -7.59 32.26
C HIS A 153 -2.71 -6.67 33.50
N VAL A 154 -1.61 -6.46 34.21
CA VAL A 154 -1.58 -5.56 35.38
C VAL A 154 -1.92 -4.11 35.00
N ASN A 155 -1.42 -3.60 33.86
CA ASN A 155 -1.79 -2.27 33.38
C ASN A 155 -3.26 -2.17 32.92
N ASN A 156 -3.81 -3.21 32.30
CA ASN A 156 -5.22 -3.23 31.91
C ASN A 156 -6.15 -3.20 33.14
N ASP A 157 -5.83 -3.98 34.19
CA ASP A 157 -6.61 -3.98 35.43
C ASP A 157 -6.53 -2.62 36.15
N LEU A 158 -5.35 -1.97 36.18
CA LEU A 158 -5.20 -0.62 36.72
C LEU A 158 -6.02 0.42 35.96
N VAL A 159 -6.04 0.38 34.62
CA VAL A 159 -6.85 1.31 33.81
C VAL A 159 -8.35 1.03 33.99
N TYR A 160 -8.76 -0.24 34.09
CA TYR A 160 -10.15 -0.60 34.36
C TYR A 160 -10.62 -0.15 35.76
N VAL A 161 -9.76 -0.28 36.77
CA VAL A 161 -10.01 0.21 38.15
C VAL A 161 -10.00 1.74 38.23
N ALA A 162 -9.21 2.44 37.40
CA ALA A 162 -9.25 3.90 37.31
C ALA A 162 -10.54 4.39 36.63
N LEU A 163 -10.97 3.71 35.56
CA LEU A 163 -12.20 4.04 34.83
C LEU A 163 -13.46 3.84 35.69
N THR A 164 -13.54 2.76 36.48
CA THR A 164 -14.68 2.48 37.38
C THR A 164 -14.80 3.44 38.58
N LYS A 165 -13.83 4.33 38.79
CA LYS A 165 -13.86 5.37 39.85
C LYS A 165 -14.25 6.77 39.36
N LEU A 166 -14.54 6.94 38.08
CA LEU A 166 -15.03 8.20 37.53
C LEU A 166 -16.55 8.37 37.80
N PRO A 167 -17.05 9.61 38.05
CA PRO A 167 -18.48 9.85 38.21
C PRO A 167 -19.25 9.56 36.92
N GLU A 168 -20.48 9.04 37.01
CA GLU A 168 -21.35 8.67 35.89
C GLU A 168 -21.96 9.89 35.15
N ASN A 169 -21.12 10.58 34.38
CA ASN A 169 -21.49 11.71 33.54
C ASN A 169 -21.45 11.31 32.04
N GLU A 170 -22.08 12.11 31.18
CA GLU A 170 -22.06 11.86 29.73
C GLU A 170 -20.62 11.79 29.18
N HIS A 171 -19.72 12.65 29.66
CA HIS A 171 -18.31 12.65 29.26
C HIS A 171 -17.52 11.43 29.76
N SER A 172 -17.83 10.85 30.92
CA SER A 172 -17.18 9.61 31.36
C SER A 172 -17.67 8.42 30.55
N ARG A 173 -18.96 8.35 30.19
CA ARG A 173 -19.47 7.34 29.24
C ARG A 173 -18.81 7.44 27.86
N GLN A 174 -18.60 8.66 27.35
CA GLN A 174 -17.83 8.88 26.13
C GLN A 174 -16.35 8.45 26.28
N LEU A 175 -15.71 8.74 27.41
CA LEU A 175 -14.34 8.31 27.70
C LEU A 175 -14.23 6.77 27.81
N HIS A 176 -15.18 6.10 28.47
CA HIS A 176 -15.28 4.65 28.55
C HIS A 176 -15.41 4.02 27.14
N SER A 177 -16.31 4.54 26.30
CA SER A 177 -16.51 4.00 24.95
C SER A 177 -15.29 4.20 24.03
N ALA A 178 -14.65 5.38 24.09
CA ALA A 178 -13.41 5.65 23.37
C ALA A 178 -12.27 4.73 23.82
N THR A 179 -12.09 4.57 25.14
CA THR A 179 -11.04 3.74 25.74
C THR A 179 -11.26 2.25 25.43
N SER A 180 -12.50 1.76 25.53
CA SER A 180 -12.87 0.39 25.13
C SER A 180 -12.62 0.12 23.63
N ASN A 181 -12.88 1.09 22.75
CA ASN A 181 -12.59 1.00 21.32
C ASN A 181 -11.08 0.94 21.05
N ILE A 182 -10.27 1.72 21.78
CA ILE A 182 -8.81 1.67 21.74
C ILE A 182 -8.30 0.30 22.21
N PHE A 183 -8.78 -0.22 23.34
CA PHE A 183 -8.41 -1.57 23.81
C PHE A 183 -8.80 -2.68 22.83
N SER A 184 -10.00 -2.61 22.23
CA SER A 184 -10.42 -3.57 21.19
C SER A 184 -9.49 -3.56 19.97
N LYS A 185 -9.01 -2.38 19.55
CA LYS A 185 -8.03 -2.25 18.47
C LYS A 185 -6.65 -2.78 18.88
N LEU A 186 -6.18 -2.44 20.08
CA LEU A 186 -4.90 -2.89 20.62
C LEU A 186 -4.85 -4.42 20.71
N HIS A 187 -5.91 -5.05 21.24
CA HIS A 187 -6.03 -6.50 21.35
C HIS A 187 -6.04 -7.21 19.98
N LYS A 188 -6.61 -6.59 18.94
CA LYS A 188 -6.55 -7.11 17.56
C LYS A 188 -5.13 -7.05 16.99
N VAL A 189 -4.38 -5.98 17.29
CA VAL A 189 -2.97 -5.84 16.86
C VAL A 189 -2.09 -6.86 17.59
N ILE A 190 -2.25 -7.03 18.90
CA ILE A 190 -1.51 -8.02 19.70
C ILE A 190 -1.77 -9.44 19.17
N HIS A 191 -3.04 -9.82 18.98
CA HIS A 191 -3.40 -11.13 18.42
C HIS A 191 -2.85 -11.34 16.99
N ALA A 192 -2.75 -10.29 16.17
CA ALA A 192 -2.13 -10.38 14.85
C ALA A 192 -0.61 -10.59 14.94
N ILE A 193 0.06 -9.96 15.92
CA ILE A 193 1.48 -10.15 16.21
C ILE A 193 1.74 -11.58 16.72
N ASP A 194 0.93 -12.09 17.66
CA ASP A 194 1.06 -13.46 18.19
C ASP A 194 0.89 -14.51 17.09
N ASN A 195 -0.09 -14.33 16.19
CA ASN A 195 -0.27 -15.18 15.02
C ASN A 195 0.96 -15.15 14.10
N LEU A 196 1.50 -13.96 13.81
CA LEU A 196 2.70 -13.80 12.98
C LEU A 196 3.93 -14.45 13.64
N HIS A 197 4.06 -14.35 14.97
CA HIS A 197 5.12 -15.00 15.74
C HIS A 197 5.00 -16.52 15.72
N LEU A 198 3.78 -17.05 15.74
CA LEU A 198 3.48 -18.48 15.61
C LEU A 198 3.83 -18.99 14.20
N GLU A 199 3.42 -18.31 13.14
CA GLU A 199 3.79 -18.66 11.76
C GLU A 199 5.29 -18.58 11.54
N HIS A 200 5.95 -17.54 12.04
CA HIS A 200 7.41 -17.43 11.98
C HIS A 200 8.10 -18.60 12.71
N ARG A 201 7.62 -18.99 13.90
CA ARG A 201 8.14 -20.17 14.64
C ARG A 201 7.93 -21.47 13.86
N GLN A 202 6.81 -21.63 13.15
CA GLN A 202 6.56 -22.79 12.29
C GLN A 202 7.48 -22.81 11.06
N LEU A 203 7.64 -21.68 10.37
CA LEU A 203 8.55 -21.51 9.24
C LEU A 203 10.00 -21.79 9.62
N ALA A 204 10.47 -21.24 10.74
CA ALA A 204 11.80 -21.51 11.28
C ALA A 204 11.99 -22.99 11.63
N GLY A 205 10.99 -23.64 12.22
CA GLY A 205 11.01 -25.08 12.51
C GLY A 205 11.06 -25.94 11.23
N ASN A 206 10.36 -25.55 10.17
CA ASN A 206 10.40 -26.24 8.88
C ASN A 206 11.74 -26.05 8.16
N TYR A 207 12.30 -24.83 8.19
CA TYR A 207 13.63 -24.55 7.65
C TYR A 207 14.73 -25.34 8.38
N GLN A 208 14.64 -25.45 9.72
CA GLN A 208 15.56 -26.27 10.49
C GLN A 208 15.46 -27.76 10.12
N LYS A 209 14.25 -28.33 10.03
CA LYS A 209 14.06 -29.72 9.55
C LYS A 209 14.65 -29.96 8.15
N GLN A 210 14.48 -29.00 7.23
CA GLN A 210 15.06 -29.09 5.89
C GLN A 210 16.60 -29.02 5.93
N ARG A 211 17.16 -28.17 6.80
CA ARG A 211 18.60 -28.07 7.04
C ARG A 211 19.17 -29.38 7.59
N ASP A 212 18.50 -29.97 8.57
CA ASP A 212 18.90 -31.23 9.22
C ASP A 212 18.80 -32.41 8.24
N SER A 213 17.72 -32.52 7.48
CA SER A 213 17.58 -33.50 6.39
C SER A 213 18.67 -33.34 5.32
N SER A 214 19.02 -32.10 4.94
CA SER A 214 20.12 -31.84 4.01
C SER A 214 21.49 -32.25 4.57
N ALA A 215 21.69 -32.11 5.89
CA ALA A 215 22.92 -32.52 6.57
C ALA A 215 23.02 -34.05 6.64
N TRP A 216 21.91 -34.73 6.96
CA TRP A 216 21.82 -36.19 6.95
C TRP A 216 22.08 -36.76 5.54
N ASN A 217 21.45 -36.22 4.51
CA ASN A 217 21.68 -36.63 3.12
C ASN A 217 23.15 -36.45 2.68
N ARG A 218 23.82 -35.35 3.10
CA ARG A 218 25.24 -35.13 2.83
C ARG A 218 26.14 -36.14 3.57
N ALA A 219 25.81 -36.49 4.81
CA ALA A 219 26.53 -37.51 5.56
C ALA A 219 26.38 -38.90 4.93
N GLU A 220 25.17 -39.26 4.50
CA GLU A 220 24.88 -40.54 3.87
C GLU A 220 25.54 -40.66 2.48
N GLN A 221 25.51 -39.61 1.66
CA GLN A 221 26.29 -39.56 0.41
C GLN A 221 27.80 -39.77 0.65
N LYS A 222 28.34 -39.21 1.75
CA LYS A 222 29.75 -39.40 2.11
C LYS A 222 30.03 -40.86 2.51
N ARG A 223 29.16 -41.46 3.35
CA ARG A 223 29.22 -42.86 3.77
C ARG A 223 29.19 -43.81 2.56
N LEU A 224 28.23 -43.64 1.66
CA LEU A 224 28.10 -44.45 0.44
C LEU A 224 29.31 -44.28 -0.51
N LYS A 225 29.89 -43.08 -0.60
CA LYS A 225 31.12 -42.84 -1.37
C LYS A 225 32.32 -43.57 -0.76
N GLU A 226 32.47 -43.55 0.55
CA GLU A 226 33.52 -44.28 1.29
C GLU A 226 33.34 -45.80 1.12
N GLU A 227 32.12 -46.33 1.24
CA GLU A 227 31.79 -47.75 0.99
C GLU A 227 32.10 -48.17 -0.46
N LEU A 228 31.74 -47.35 -1.45
CA LEU A 228 32.06 -47.61 -2.86
C LEU A 228 33.57 -47.67 -3.09
N THR A 229 34.35 -46.75 -2.50
CA THR A 229 35.82 -46.81 -2.61
C THR A 229 36.42 -48.04 -1.94
N SER A 230 35.85 -48.51 -0.82
CA SER A 230 36.25 -49.77 -0.17
C SER A 230 35.92 -51.00 -1.03
N ALA A 231 34.75 -51.02 -1.67
CA ALA A 231 34.35 -52.10 -2.58
C ALA A 231 35.24 -52.16 -3.83
N VAL A 232 35.58 -51.01 -4.44
CA VAL A 232 36.50 -50.92 -5.57
C VAL A 232 37.90 -51.40 -5.19
N ALA A 233 38.41 -51.01 -4.00
CA ALA A 233 39.70 -51.48 -3.51
C ALA A 233 39.74 -53.02 -3.31
N LYS A 234 38.70 -53.60 -2.70
CA LYS A 234 38.55 -55.06 -2.57
C LYS A 234 38.43 -55.76 -3.92
N LEU A 235 37.78 -55.14 -4.90
CA LEU A 235 37.67 -55.70 -6.26
C LEU A 235 39.02 -55.73 -6.95
N GLU A 236 39.80 -54.65 -6.93
CA GLU A 236 41.15 -54.63 -7.48
C GLU A 236 42.10 -55.59 -6.74
N GLU A 237 42.01 -55.70 -5.40
CA GLU A 237 42.74 -56.70 -4.63
C GLU A 237 42.38 -58.13 -5.06
N SER A 238 41.09 -58.43 -5.27
CA SER A 238 40.63 -59.74 -5.75
C SER A 238 41.14 -60.05 -7.17
N LYS A 239 41.20 -59.03 -8.03
CA LYS A 239 41.71 -59.10 -9.40
C LYS A 239 43.23 -59.30 -9.42
N HIS A 240 43.97 -58.68 -8.50
CA HIS A 240 45.40 -58.92 -8.30
C HIS A 240 45.67 -60.34 -7.77
N LYS A 241 44.85 -60.85 -6.83
CA LYS A 241 44.90 -62.25 -6.37
C LYS A 241 44.58 -63.23 -7.50
N LEU A 242 43.59 -62.94 -8.34
CA LEU A 242 43.25 -63.78 -9.50
C LEU A 242 44.36 -63.79 -10.56
N ALA A 243 45.03 -62.66 -10.77
CA ALA A 243 46.21 -62.56 -11.65
C ALA A 243 47.40 -63.38 -11.09
N ALA A 244 47.64 -63.33 -9.78
CA ALA A 244 48.66 -64.15 -9.12
C ALA A 244 48.36 -65.66 -9.20
N LEU A 245 47.08 -66.06 -9.05
CA LEU A 245 46.66 -67.46 -9.23
C LEU A 245 46.79 -67.93 -10.70
N LYS A 246 46.50 -67.06 -11.68
CA LYS A 246 46.81 -67.35 -13.09
C LYS A 246 48.31 -67.54 -13.32
N ALA A 247 49.15 -66.69 -12.75
CA ALA A 247 50.61 -66.81 -12.84
C ALA A 247 51.17 -68.08 -12.16
N GLN A 248 50.46 -68.65 -11.17
CA GLN A 248 50.80 -69.96 -10.59
C GLN A 248 50.28 -71.16 -11.41
N GLY A 249 49.19 -70.99 -12.18
CA GLY A 249 48.60 -72.05 -13.01
C GLY A 249 49.50 -72.51 -14.17
N ASP A 250 50.30 -71.59 -14.73
CA ASP A 250 51.16 -71.88 -15.89
C ASP A 250 52.50 -72.56 -15.52
N ASN A 251 52.70 -72.98 -14.27
CA ASN A 251 53.95 -73.63 -13.83
C ASN A 251 53.74 -74.71 -12.75
N LYS A 252 53.31 -75.94 -13.14
CA LYS A 252 53.99 -77.23 -12.83
C LYS A 252 53.17 -78.49 -13.19
N HIS A 253 53.88 -79.54 -13.60
CA HIS A 253 53.36 -80.89 -13.81
C HIS A 253 53.22 -81.70 -12.50
N GLY A 254 52.17 -82.54 -12.42
CA GLY A 254 52.32 -83.98 -12.11
C GLY A 254 52.18 -84.52 -10.67
N THR A 255 51.81 -85.81 -10.62
CA THR A 255 51.88 -86.81 -9.51
C THR A 255 50.81 -86.82 -8.38
N PRO A 256 50.52 -87.98 -7.74
CA PRO A 256 49.17 -88.37 -7.31
C PRO A 256 49.01 -88.70 -5.81
N VAL A 257 47.80 -89.12 -5.39
CA VAL A 257 47.46 -89.44 -3.98
C VAL A 257 47.04 -90.91 -3.78
N LEU A 258 47.45 -91.48 -2.64
CA LEU A 258 47.38 -92.90 -2.25
C LEU A 258 46.07 -93.31 -1.53
N VAL A 259 45.83 -94.63 -1.45
CA VAL A 259 44.72 -95.27 -0.69
C VAL A 259 45.28 -96.22 0.39
N PRO A 260 44.78 -96.23 1.65
CA PRO A 260 45.19 -97.18 2.69
C PRO A 260 44.31 -98.44 2.81
N LYS A 261 44.84 -99.52 3.42
CA LYS A 261 44.14 -100.79 3.77
C LYS A 261 44.40 -101.21 5.23
N LEU A 262 43.38 -101.78 5.89
CA LEU A 262 43.38 -102.77 7.01
C LEU A 262 41.89 -103.21 7.24
N GLY A 263 41.51 -104.29 7.93
CA GLY A 263 42.21 -105.45 8.54
C GLY A 263 41.22 -106.35 9.31
N ASN A 264 41.46 -107.67 9.39
CA ASN A 264 40.59 -108.65 10.08
C ASN A 264 41.28 -109.34 11.29
N LYS A 265 40.50 -109.80 12.31
CA LYS A 265 40.62 -111.13 12.97
C LYS A 265 39.61 -111.42 14.13
N ASP A 266 38.66 -112.32 13.87
CA ASP A 266 38.24 -113.59 14.54
C ASP A 266 38.07 -113.82 16.08
N VAL A 267 37.26 -114.86 16.39
CA VAL A 267 37.17 -115.76 17.60
C VAL A 267 36.23 -115.32 18.77
N SER A 268 35.32 -116.12 19.38
CA SER A 268 34.70 -117.45 19.08
C SER A 268 33.49 -117.83 19.98
N ALA A 269 32.57 -118.65 19.42
CA ALA A 269 31.87 -119.82 20.00
C ALA A 269 30.85 -119.77 21.19
N GLU A 270 29.82 -120.65 21.03
CA GLU A 270 28.90 -121.23 22.05
C GLU A 270 27.81 -120.32 22.69
N LYS A 271 26.48 -120.62 22.64
CA LYS A 271 25.77 -121.93 22.52
C LYS A 271 24.44 -121.90 21.73
N VAL A 272 24.52 -122.22 20.43
CA VAL A 272 23.64 -123.11 19.62
C VAL A 272 22.10 -122.90 19.58
N ARG A 273 21.38 -122.53 20.65
CA ARG A 273 19.97 -122.12 20.54
C ARG A 273 19.82 -120.69 20.05
N ASP A 274 20.78 -119.81 20.38
CA ASP A 274 20.91 -118.55 19.65
C ASP A 274 21.25 -118.82 18.19
N LYS A 275 22.14 -119.77 17.85
CA LYS A 275 22.54 -120.02 16.45
C LYS A 275 21.41 -120.22 15.44
N GLN A 276 20.24 -120.75 15.83
CA GLN A 276 19.09 -120.87 14.91
C GLN A 276 18.35 -119.54 14.73
N ARG A 277 18.26 -118.72 15.79
CA ARG A 277 17.80 -117.32 15.70
C ARG A 277 18.82 -116.47 14.98
N GLU A 278 20.09 -116.49 15.39
CA GLU A 278 21.21 -115.85 14.70
C GLU A 278 21.27 -116.25 13.23
N LEU A 279 20.94 -117.48 12.81
CA LEU A 279 20.85 -117.82 11.38
C LEU A 279 19.67 -117.14 10.70
N GLN A 280 18.48 -117.16 11.30
CA GLN A 280 17.29 -116.51 10.73
C GLN A 280 17.42 -114.97 10.73
N ASP A 281 18.09 -114.42 11.74
CA ASP A 281 18.45 -113.01 11.88
C ASP A 281 19.61 -112.67 10.92
N LEU A 282 20.57 -113.58 10.65
CA LEU A 282 21.56 -113.42 9.57
C LEU A 282 20.92 -113.49 8.19
N GLU A 283 19.94 -114.37 7.97
CA GLU A 283 19.21 -114.47 6.70
C GLU A 283 18.30 -113.24 6.49
N ALA A 284 17.64 -112.76 7.54
CA ALA A 284 16.88 -111.52 7.53
C ALA A 284 17.79 -110.31 7.26
N THR A 285 18.86 -110.13 8.04
CA THR A 285 19.82 -109.03 7.82
C THR A 285 20.56 -109.15 6.50
N HIS A 286 20.86 -110.35 5.99
CA HIS A 286 21.41 -110.54 4.65
C HIS A 286 20.41 -110.11 3.57
N LYS A 287 19.13 -110.47 3.72
CA LYS A 287 18.06 -110.06 2.81
C LYS A 287 17.84 -108.53 2.85
N GLU A 288 17.83 -107.93 4.04
CA GLU A 288 17.78 -106.48 4.25
C GLU A 288 19.00 -105.79 3.64
N LEU A 289 20.22 -106.33 3.81
CA LEU A 289 21.44 -105.81 3.21
C LEU A 289 21.42 -105.92 1.67
N MET A 290 20.92 -107.03 1.11
CA MET A 290 20.78 -107.19 -0.34
C MET A 290 19.71 -106.26 -0.93
N GLU A 291 18.62 -106.01 -0.20
CA GLU A 291 17.61 -105.03 -0.57
C GLU A 291 18.14 -103.59 -0.43
N LEU A 292 18.95 -103.29 0.59
CA LEU A 292 19.64 -102.01 0.78
C LEU A 292 20.69 -101.77 -0.32
N ILE A 293 21.47 -102.79 -0.70
CA ILE A 293 22.42 -102.74 -1.83
C ILE A 293 21.67 -102.49 -3.13
N SER A 294 20.52 -103.15 -3.34
CA SER A 294 19.67 -102.93 -4.52
C SER A 294 19.10 -101.51 -4.56
N LYS A 295 18.61 -100.99 -3.44
CA LYS A 295 18.16 -99.59 -3.30
C LYS A 295 19.29 -98.60 -3.53
N ARG A 296 20.50 -98.86 -3.02
CA ARG A 296 21.70 -98.04 -3.26
C ARG A 296 22.17 -98.08 -4.72
N LEU A 297 22.11 -99.22 -5.39
CA LEU A 297 22.43 -99.33 -6.81
C LEU A 297 21.43 -98.54 -7.67
N GLU A 298 20.15 -98.60 -7.34
CA GLU A 298 19.12 -97.83 -8.04
C GLU A 298 19.24 -96.32 -7.77
N GLU A 299 19.57 -95.93 -6.53
CA GLU A 299 19.90 -94.54 -6.19
C GLU A 299 21.12 -94.03 -6.97
N ILE A 300 22.18 -94.84 -7.11
CA ILE A 300 23.37 -94.50 -7.92
C ILE A 300 22.99 -94.36 -9.39
N ARG A 301 22.14 -95.23 -9.95
CA ARG A 301 21.64 -95.09 -11.34
C ARG A 301 20.86 -93.80 -11.53
N ARG A 302 19.91 -93.49 -10.63
CA ARG A 302 19.13 -92.25 -10.64
C ARG A 302 20.05 -91.01 -10.61
N LEU A 303 20.98 -90.96 -9.65
CA LEU A 303 21.96 -89.87 -9.54
C LEU A 303 22.87 -89.76 -10.78
N HIS A 304 23.18 -90.88 -11.45
CA HIS A 304 23.94 -90.86 -12.69
C HIS A 304 23.13 -90.30 -13.87
N MET A 305 21.83 -90.64 -13.96
CA MET A 305 20.92 -90.05 -14.94
C MET A 305 20.74 -88.53 -14.71
N GLU A 306 20.52 -88.11 -13.46
CA GLU A 306 20.43 -86.69 -13.07
C GLU A 306 21.71 -85.93 -13.41
N ARG A 307 22.89 -86.54 -13.18
CA ARG A 307 24.17 -85.95 -13.58
C ARG A 307 24.29 -85.78 -15.10
N ILE A 308 23.84 -86.76 -15.89
CA ILE A 308 23.81 -86.66 -17.36
C ILE A 308 22.86 -85.53 -17.80
N GLU A 309 21.69 -85.43 -17.19
CA GLU A 309 20.72 -84.37 -17.50
C GLU A 309 21.26 -82.97 -17.17
N ILE A 310 21.95 -82.81 -16.02
CA ILE A 310 22.62 -81.56 -15.65
C ILE A 310 23.75 -81.22 -16.63
N LEU A 311 24.55 -82.19 -17.07
CA LEU A 311 25.61 -81.97 -18.05
C LEU A 311 25.04 -81.55 -19.41
N ASN A 312 23.92 -82.15 -19.85
CA ASN A 312 23.22 -81.75 -21.07
C ASN A 312 22.66 -80.32 -20.96
N LYS A 313 22.09 -79.95 -19.82
CA LYS A 313 21.63 -78.57 -19.53
C LYS A 313 22.78 -77.56 -19.51
N LEU A 314 23.94 -77.93 -18.99
CA LEU A 314 25.13 -77.07 -19.01
C LEU A 314 25.65 -76.86 -20.45
N ALA A 315 25.68 -77.93 -21.27
CA ALA A 315 26.06 -77.83 -22.67
C ALA A 315 25.14 -76.89 -23.45
N THR A 316 23.81 -77.03 -23.32
CA THR A 316 22.86 -76.15 -24.02
C THR A 316 22.96 -74.68 -23.58
N PHE A 317 23.18 -74.40 -22.28
CA PHE A 317 23.45 -73.03 -21.84
C PHE A 317 24.77 -72.48 -22.39
N GLN A 318 25.80 -73.31 -22.53
CA GLN A 318 27.09 -72.92 -23.10
C GLN A 318 26.97 -72.62 -24.61
N ASP A 319 26.17 -73.38 -25.35
CA ASP A 319 25.83 -73.13 -26.76
C ASP A 319 25.01 -71.84 -26.92
N ILE A 320 24.04 -71.58 -26.04
CA ILE A 320 23.29 -70.32 -26.02
C ILE A 320 24.21 -69.12 -25.76
N LEU A 321 25.12 -69.22 -24.79
CA LEU A 321 26.07 -68.14 -24.46
C LEU A 321 27.09 -67.88 -25.58
N THR A 322 27.57 -68.93 -26.26
CA THR A 322 28.42 -68.75 -27.45
C THR A 322 27.63 -68.15 -28.61
N GLY A 323 26.37 -68.53 -28.81
CA GLY A 323 25.42 -67.88 -29.72
C GLY A 323 25.30 -66.38 -29.48
N PHE A 324 25.02 -65.94 -28.25
CA PHE A 324 24.96 -64.51 -27.90
C PHE A 324 26.30 -63.78 -28.11
N ARG A 325 27.43 -64.44 -27.84
CA ARG A 325 28.76 -63.86 -28.09
C ARG A 325 29.00 -63.66 -29.59
N ASN A 326 28.65 -64.65 -30.41
CA ASN A 326 28.76 -64.61 -31.87
C ASN A 326 27.81 -63.57 -32.50
N ILE A 327 26.62 -63.35 -31.90
CA ILE A 327 25.71 -62.27 -32.30
C ILE A 327 26.32 -60.91 -31.96
N ARG A 328 26.94 -60.75 -30.78
CA ARG A 328 27.60 -59.48 -30.41
C ARG A 328 28.86 -59.16 -31.22
N SER A 329 29.61 -60.18 -31.64
CA SER A 329 30.74 -60.04 -32.57
C SER A 329 30.33 -60.18 -34.04
N SER A 330 29.03 -60.11 -34.34
CA SER A 330 28.54 -60.08 -35.71
C SER A 330 28.70 -58.67 -36.25
N LYS A 331 29.27 -58.54 -37.43
CA LYS A 331 29.45 -57.26 -38.12
C LYS A 331 28.14 -56.49 -38.34
N ALA A 332 27.00 -57.18 -38.37
CA ALA A 332 25.68 -56.55 -38.44
C ALA A 332 25.25 -55.94 -37.09
N PHE A 333 25.59 -56.57 -35.96
CA PHE A 333 25.34 -56.02 -34.63
C PHE A 333 26.29 -54.84 -34.33
N GLU A 334 27.57 -54.97 -34.68
CA GLU A 334 28.54 -53.88 -34.59
C GLU A 334 28.08 -52.66 -35.40
N LEU A 335 27.68 -52.84 -36.67
CA LEU A 335 27.17 -51.74 -37.50
C LEU A 335 25.93 -51.05 -36.90
N VAL A 336 24.98 -51.80 -36.33
CA VAL A 336 23.79 -51.24 -35.68
C VAL A 336 24.16 -50.54 -34.36
N ASN A 337 25.12 -51.07 -33.61
CA ASN A 337 25.64 -50.44 -32.40
C ASN A 337 26.39 -49.14 -32.70
N ASP A 338 27.20 -49.09 -33.75
CA ASP A 338 27.91 -47.90 -34.20
C ASP A 338 26.93 -46.83 -34.70
N GLN A 339 25.90 -47.23 -35.45
CA GLN A 339 24.82 -46.35 -35.87
C GLN A 339 24.04 -45.80 -34.67
N LEU A 340 23.77 -46.64 -33.65
CA LEU A 340 23.12 -46.22 -32.41
C LEU A 340 24.00 -45.23 -31.63
N GLN A 341 25.29 -45.49 -31.48
CA GLN A 341 26.24 -44.58 -30.82
C GLN A 341 26.34 -43.24 -31.58
N LYS A 342 26.32 -43.27 -32.91
CA LYS A 342 26.29 -42.05 -33.73
C LYS A 342 25.01 -41.23 -33.48
N SER A 343 23.83 -41.86 -33.53
CA SER A 343 22.57 -41.18 -33.22
C SER A 343 22.46 -40.73 -31.76
N GLN A 344 23.13 -41.42 -30.83
CA GLN A 344 23.27 -40.98 -29.43
C GLN A 344 24.09 -39.68 -29.35
N ALA A 345 25.23 -39.61 -30.05
CA ALA A 345 26.05 -38.40 -30.10
C ALA A 345 25.33 -37.22 -30.78
N GLU A 346 24.61 -37.47 -31.89
CA GLU A 346 23.77 -36.47 -32.56
C GLU A 346 22.67 -35.94 -31.62
N LEU A 347 22.07 -36.80 -30.78
CA LEU A 347 21.08 -36.41 -29.77
C LEU A 347 21.71 -35.54 -28.66
N ASP A 348 22.91 -35.89 -28.18
CA ASP A 348 23.64 -35.14 -27.15
C ASP A 348 24.09 -33.76 -27.65
N ASP A 349 24.52 -33.66 -28.92
CA ASP A 349 24.82 -32.40 -29.60
C ASP A 349 23.56 -31.53 -29.73
N HIS A 350 22.42 -32.11 -30.14
CA HIS A 350 21.14 -31.41 -30.18
C HIS A 350 20.69 -30.94 -28.79
N GLN A 351 20.83 -31.76 -27.74
CA GLN A 351 20.57 -31.31 -26.36
C GLN A 351 21.47 -30.15 -25.94
N THR A 352 22.73 -30.17 -26.36
CA THR A 352 23.70 -29.11 -26.04
C THR A 352 23.36 -27.81 -26.77
N LEU A 353 22.91 -27.89 -28.03
CA LEU A 353 22.39 -26.75 -28.79
C LEU A 353 21.12 -26.18 -28.16
N LEU A 354 20.20 -27.05 -27.72
CA LEU A 354 18.93 -26.63 -27.10
C LEU A 354 19.19 -25.90 -25.76
N LYS A 355 20.13 -26.39 -24.95
CA LYS A 355 20.59 -25.69 -23.72
C LYS A 355 21.19 -24.32 -24.03
N LYS A 356 21.99 -24.17 -25.10
CA LYS A 356 22.53 -22.87 -25.53
C LYS A 356 21.41 -21.91 -25.94
N LEU A 357 20.52 -22.35 -26.83
CA LEU A 357 19.37 -21.55 -27.28
C LEU A 357 18.46 -21.14 -26.12
N GLN A 358 18.32 -21.97 -25.09
CA GLN A 358 17.56 -21.64 -23.89
C GLN A 358 18.24 -20.54 -23.06
N VAL A 359 19.56 -20.62 -22.86
CA VAL A 359 20.34 -19.54 -22.21
C VAL A 359 20.29 -18.24 -23.01
N ASP A 360 20.38 -18.31 -24.34
CA ASP A 360 20.24 -17.14 -25.21
C ASP A 360 18.83 -16.53 -25.11
N THR A 361 17.78 -17.37 -25.07
CA THR A 361 16.39 -16.93 -24.88
C THR A 361 16.19 -16.25 -23.53
N ASP A 362 16.71 -16.83 -22.44
CA ASP A 362 16.64 -16.25 -21.10
C ASP A 362 17.41 -14.91 -21.04
N SER A 363 18.53 -14.80 -21.76
CA SER A 363 19.30 -13.55 -21.91
C SER A 363 18.50 -12.48 -22.67
N PHE A 364 17.84 -12.82 -23.78
CA PHE A 364 16.96 -11.90 -24.52
C PHE A 364 15.76 -11.45 -23.68
N VAL A 365 15.09 -12.36 -22.97
CA VAL A 365 13.99 -12.02 -22.05
C VAL A 365 14.46 -11.08 -20.93
N TRP A 366 15.67 -11.28 -20.41
CA TRP A 366 16.25 -10.37 -19.43
C TRP A 366 16.56 -8.99 -20.02
N GLN A 367 17.12 -8.91 -21.22
CA GLN A 367 17.38 -7.66 -21.94
C GLN A 367 16.09 -6.90 -22.28
N GLU A 368 15.05 -7.60 -22.77
CA GLU A 368 13.72 -7.02 -23.02
C GLU A 368 13.14 -6.43 -21.72
N ARG A 369 13.25 -7.15 -20.60
CA ARG A 369 12.76 -6.68 -19.30
C ARG A 369 13.52 -5.45 -18.80
N GLN A 370 14.84 -5.39 -19.01
CA GLN A 370 15.66 -4.20 -18.75
C GLN A 370 15.29 -3.02 -19.66
N PHE A 371 14.99 -3.27 -20.94
CA PHE A 371 14.55 -2.23 -21.86
C PHE A 371 13.18 -1.66 -21.46
N ASN A 372 12.21 -2.52 -21.16
CA ASN A 372 10.88 -2.11 -20.69
C ASN A 372 10.97 -1.30 -19.39
N GLN A 373 11.79 -1.72 -18.42
CA GLN A 373 12.06 -0.93 -17.20
C GLN A 373 12.65 0.45 -17.52
N LYS A 374 13.54 0.58 -18.52
CA LYS A 374 14.08 1.88 -18.95
C LYS A 374 13.02 2.75 -19.65
N VAL A 375 12.09 2.16 -20.41
CA VAL A 375 10.97 2.87 -21.03
C VAL A 375 10.00 3.39 -19.95
N ASP A 376 9.60 2.53 -19.01
CA ASP A 376 8.74 2.91 -17.87
C ASP A 376 9.36 4.04 -17.04
N LEU A 377 10.67 3.95 -16.77
CA LEU A 377 11.41 4.99 -16.04
C LEU A 377 11.59 6.29 -16.85
N ALA A 378 11.61 6.24 -18.19
CA ALA A 378 11.68 7.43 -19.03
C ALA A 378 10.34 8.17 -19.17
N GLU A 379 9.22 7.46 -19.01
CA GLU A 379 7.88 8.03 -19.03
C GLU A 379 7.60 8.90 -17.79
N ILE A 380 8.23 8.59 -16.65
CA ILE A 380 8.06 9.33 -15.38
C ILE A 380 8.55 10.80 -15.50
N PRO A 381 9.80 11.09 -15.93
CA PRO A 381 10.25 12.46 -16.20
C PRO A 381 9.36 13.22 -17.20
N GLN A 382 8.84 12.56 -18.24
CA GLN A 382 7.93 13.22 -19.19
C GLN A 382 6.62 13.63 -18.52
N LYS A 383 6.00 12.76 -17.72
CA LYS A 383 4.78 13.05 -16.95
C LYS A 383 5.00 14.15 -15.91
N VAL A 384 6.13 14.13 -15.21
CA VAL A 384 6.51 15.20 -14.26
C VAL A 384 6.73 16.52 -15.00
N SER A 385 7.44 16.53 -16.13
CA SER A 385 7.65 17.72 -16.95
C SER A 385 6.34 18.32 -17.46
N ALA A 386 5.43 17.48 -17.99
CA ALA A 386 4.11 17.92 -18.43
C ALA A 386 3.27 18.52 -17.29
N TYR A 387 3.32 17.92 -16.09
CA TYR A 387 2.68 18.48 -14.90
C TYR A 387 3.28 19.84 -14.50
N CYS A 388 4.61 19.96 -14.50
CA CYS A 388 5.29 21.21 -14.19
C CYS A 388 4.94 22.32 -15.21
N VAL A 389 4.92 22.01 -16.50
CA VAL A 389 4.54 22.97 -17.56
C VAL A 389 3.08 23.42 -17.38
N SER A 390 2.14 22.51 -17.12
CA SER A 390 0.75 22.87 -16.83
C SER A 390 0.64 23.75 -15.59
N ARG A 391 1.33 23.40 -14.50
CA ARG A 391 1.32 24.16 -13.26
C ARG A 391 1.91 25.56 -13.42
N ILE A 392 2.98 25.71 -14.22
CA ILE A 392 3.56 27.02 -14.54
C ILE A 392 2.53 27.86 -15.32
N ALA A 393 1.92 27.32 -16.36
CA ALA A 393 0.91 28.03 -17.16
C ALA A 393 -0.33 28.46 -16.34
N ASP A 394 -0.71 27.69 -15.32
CA ASP A 394 -1.79 28.09 -14.40
C ASP A 394 -1.35 29.18 -13.43
N LEU A 395 -0.12 29.10 -12.87
CA LEU A 395 0.45 30.16 -12.03
C LEU A 395 0.66 31.46 -12.81
N GLU A 396 1.02 31.41 -14.10
CA GLU A 396 1.14 32.58 -14.96
C GLU A 396 -0.22 33.28 -15.16
N LYS A 397 -1.32 32.53 -15.31
CA LYS A 397 -2.69 33.09 -15.36
C LYS A 397 -3.07 33.74 -14.03
N ASP A 398 -2.75 33.10 -12.90
CA ASP A 398 -3.02 33.66 -11.56
C ASP A 398 -2.23 34.96 -11.33
N VAL A 399 -0.95 35.00 -11.71
CA VAL A 399 -0.12 36.21 -11.66
C VAL A 399 -0.69 37.32 -12.55
N LEU A 400 -1.13 36.99 -13.78
CA LEU A 400 -1.76 37.96 -14.68
C LEU A 400 -3.08 38.51 -14.09
N LYS A 401 -3.90 37.63 -13.50
CA LYS A 401 -5.15 38.02 -12.82
C LYS A 401 -4.88 38.97 -11.65
N LEU A 402 -3.92 38.62 -10.77
CA LEU A 402 -3.51 39.46 -9.64
C LEU A 402 -2.92 40.80 -10.11
N CYS A 403 -2.18 40.83 -11.22
CA CYS A 403 -1.70 42.08 -11.83
C CYS A 403 -2.87 42.97 -12.30
N ASN A 404 -3.89 42.38 -12.93
CA ASN A 404 -5.09 43.10 -13.36
C ASN A 404 -5.90 43.62 -12.16
N GLU A 405 -6.09 42.80 -11.12
CA GLU A 405 -6.74 43.21 -9.86
C GLU A 405 -5.97 44.35 -9.18
N LYS A 406 -4.63 44.25 -9.09
CA LYS A 406 -3.76 45.33 -8.58
C LYS A 406 -3.94 46.62 -9.38
N ASN A 407 -3.94 46.54 -10.71
CA ASN A 407 -4.09 47.72 -11.57
C ASN A 407 -5.47 48.37 -11.41
N MET A 408 -6.55 47.58 -11.27
CA MET A 408 -7.89 48.09 -10.96
C MET A 408 -7.97 48.74 -9.58
N LEU A 409 -7.27 48.21 -8.57
CA LEU A 409 -7.19 48.81 -7.24
C LEU A 409 -6.38 50.11 -7.24
N VAL A 410 -5.29 50.18 -8.00
CA VAL A 410 -4.50 51.41 -8.21
C VAL A 410 -5.35 52.48 -8.89
N LEU A 411 -6.08 52.15 -9.96
CA LEU A 411 -6.99 53.09 -10.61
C LEU A 411 -8.06 53.63 -9.66
N LYS A 412 -8.73 52.75 -8.89
CA LYS A 412 -9.70 53.17 -7.86
C LYS A 412 -9.08 54.05 -6.77
N LEU A 413 -7.84 53.78 -6.38
CA LEU A 413 -7.12 54.61 -5.40
C LEU A 413 -6.76 55.99 -5.99
N GLU A 414 -6.36 56.05 -7.26
CA GLU A 414 -6.13 57.31 -7.97
C GLU A 414 -7.42 58.11 -8.14
N GLU A 415 -8.54 57.48 -8.50
CA GLU A 415 -9.87 58.09 -8.57
C GLU A 415 -10.29 58.67 -7.20
N ALA A 416 -10.20 57.87 -6.13
CA ALA A 416 -10.50 58.31 -4.76
C ALA A 416 -9.53 59.40 -4.24
N SER A 417 -8.31 59.49 -4.79
CA SER A 417 -7.36 60.57 -4.49
C SER A 417 -7.69 61.89 -5.20
N ARG A 418 -8.43 61.81 -6.31
CA ARG A 418 -8.86 62.96 -7.13
C ARG A 418 -10.23 63.50 -6.72
N GLU A 419 -10.93 62.88 -5.77
CA GLU A 419 -12.21 63.38 -5.26
C GLU A 419 -12.06 64.81 -4.69
N PRO A 420 -12.75 65.82 -5.27
CA PRO A 420 -12.51 67.22 -4.93
C PRO A 420 -12.89 67.56 -3.48
N GLY A 421 -13.90 66.89 -2.92
CA GLY A 421 -14.34 67.09 -1.55
C GLY A 421 -13.24 66.80 -0.52
N ARG A 422 -12.38 65.79 -0.74
CA ARG A 422 -11.31 65.45 0.21
C ARG A 422 -10.24 66.53 0.30
N ASN A 423 -9.83 67.09 -0.84
CA ASN A 423 -8.83 68.17 -0.87
C ASN A 423 -9.39 69.48 -0.31
N GLN A 424 -10.69 69.73 -0.49
CA GLN A 424 -11.38 70.85 0.14
C GLN A 424 -11.46 70.67 1.66
N VAL A 425 -11.92 69.52 2.16
CA VAL A 425 -11.96 69.20 3.60
C VAL A 425 -10.57 69.29 4.25
N ILE A 426 -9.51 68.81 3.59
CA ILE A 426 -8.12 68.96 4.09
C ILE A 426 -7.70 70.43 4.15
N SER A 427 -8.14 71.26 3.21
CA SER A 427 -7.83 72.70 3.17
C SER A 427 -8.60 73.46 4.26
N GLU A 428 -9.87 73.12 4.48
CA GLU A 428 -10.71 73.66 5.56
C GLU A 428 -10.18 73.24 6.94
N PHE A 429 -9.79 71.98 7.14
CA PHE A 429 -9.11 71.54 8.37
C PHE A 429 -7.77 72.25 8.60
N LYS A 430 -6.97 72.48 7.55
CA LYS A 430 -5.72 73.27 7.66
C LYS A 430 -6.01 74.71 8.04
N ALA A 431 -7.06 75.33 7.51
CA ALA A 431 -7.47 76.68 7.87
C ALA A 431 -7.91 76.74 9.35
N LEU A 432 -8.74 75.80 9.80
CA LEU A 432 -9.22 75.68 11.18
C LEU A 432 -8.06 75.47 12.18
N VAL A 433 -7.13 74.55 11.88
CA VAL A 433 -5.93 74.32 12.70
C VAL A 433 -5.02 75.56 12.72
N SER A 434 -5.03 76.38 11.67
CA SER A 434 -4.26 77.64 11.60
C SER A 434 -4.96 78.80 12.32
N SER A 435 -6.29 78.79 12.48
CA SER A 435 -7.03 79.83 13.22
C SER A 435 -7.08 79.55 14.72
N LEU A 436 -7.10 78.28 15.12
CA LEU A 436 -7.20 77.84 16.52
C LEU A 436 -6.21 78.54 17.49
N PRO A 437 -4.92 78.77 17.17
CA PRO A 437 -4.02 79.48 18.09
C PRO A 437 -4.38 80.96 18.28
N ARG A 438 -4.97 81.59 17.25
CA ARG A 438 -5.42 82.99 17.31
C ARG A 438 -6.70 83.11 18.13
N GLU A 439 -7.64 82.19 17.94
CA GLU A 439 -8.89 82.11 18.72
C GLU A 439 -8.60 81.79 20.19
N MET A 440 -7.72 80.82 20.45
CA MET A 440 -7.25 80.49 21.81
C MET A 440 -6.56 81.69 22.48
N GLY A 441 -5.73 82.43 21.74
CA GLY A 441 -5.13 83.69 22.23
C GLY A 441 -6.16 84.77 22.56
N ALA A 442 -7.21 84.91 21.75
CA ALA A 442 -8.31 85.83 22.02
C ALA A 442 -9.08 85.44 23.29
N VAL A 443 -9.48 84.17 23.42
CA VAL A 443 -10.15 83.64 24.62
C VAL A 443 -9.29 83.81 25.87
N GLN A 444 -7.98 83.56 25.78
CA GLN A 444 -7.07 83.76 26.90
C GLN A 444 -6.90 85.23 27.28
N SER A 445 -7.00 86.16 26.31
CA SER A 445 -7.00 87.60 26.57
C SER A 445 -8.27 88.10 27.25
N GLU A 446 -9.45 87.59 26.86
CA GLU A 446 -10.72 87.87 27.56
C GLU A 446 -10.71 87.27 28.97
N LEU A 447 -10.16 86.07 29.15
CA LEU A 447 -9.99 85.46 30.47
C LEU A 447 -9.08 86.30 31.39
N SER A 448 -8.03 86.95 30.87
CA SER A 448 -7.25 87.92 31.67
C SER A 448 -8.08 89.16 32.05
N LYS A 449 -8.83 89.75 31.11
CA LYS A 449 -9.70 90.91 31.41
C LYS A 449 -10.75 90.58 32.48
N HIS A 450 -11.35 89.39 32.42
CA HIS A 450 -12.30 88.93 33.44
C HIS A 450 -11.63 88.69 34.81
N LYS A 451 -10.39 88.22 34.85
CA LYS A 451 -9.61 88.13 36.11
C LYS A 451 -9.32 89.51 36.68
N ASP A 452 -8.91 90.47 35.86
CA ASP A 452 -8.64 91.85 36.29
C ASP A 452 -9.91 92.54 36.80
N ALA A 453 -11.04 92.37 36.10
CA ALA A 453 -12.35 92.84 36.56
C ALA A 453 -12.80 92.18 37.88
N SER A 454 -12.48 90.89 38.08
CA SER A 454 -12.75 90.20 39.35
C SER A 454 -11.90 90.77 40.49
N LEU A 455 -10.61 91.06 40.26
CA LEU A 455 -9.75 91.72 41.24
C LEU A 455 -10.27 93.13 41.61
N GLN A 456 -10.74 93.91 40.64
CA GLN A 456 -11.39 95.20 40.89
C GLN A 456 -12.67 95.05 41.71
N LEU A 457 -13.52 94.06 41.40
CA LEU A 457 -14.71 93.74 42.20
C LEU A 457 -14.37 93.33 43.64
N HIS A 458 -13.26 92.62 43.88
CA HIS A 458 -12.79 92.32 45.22
C HIS A 458 -12.31 93.58 45.97
N SER A 459 -11.61 94.50 45.30
CA SER A 459 -11.23 95.81 45.89
C SER A 459 -12.46 96.63 46.29
N LEU A 460 -13.42 96.79 45.37
CA LEU A 460 -14.67 97.52 45.63
C LEU A 460 -15.50 96.86 46.75
N ARG A 461 -15.51 95.52 46.85
CA ARG A 461 -16.18 94.81 47.95
C ARG A 461 -15.50 95.05 49.31
N ALA A 462 -14.17 95.18 49.33
CA ALA A 462 -13.42 95.54 50.54
C ALA A 462 -13.71 97.00 50.96
N GLU A 463 -13.76 97.93 50.02
CA GLU A 463 -14.17 99.33 50.27
C GLU A 463 -15.61 99.41 50.80
N VAL A 464 -16.57 98.68 50.21
CA VAL A 464 -17.95 98.60 50.71
C VAL A 464 -18.01 98.01 52.12
N SER A 465 -17.20 97.01 52.43
CA SER A 465 -17.10 96.45 53.79
C SER A 465 -16.53 97.48 54.79
N SER A 466 -15.54 98.28 54.37
CA SER A 466 -14.99 99.37 55.17
C SER A 466 -16.01 100.50 55.40
N LEU A 467 -16.75 100.90 54.37
CA LEU A 467 -17.79 101.91 54.48
C LEU A 467 -18.94 101.43 55.38
N SER A 468 -19.31 100.14 55.28
CA SER A 468 -20.30 99.51 56.16
C SER A 468 -19.86 99.52 57.64
N SER A 469 -18.59 99.24 57.94
CA SER A 469 -18.09 99.31 59.33
C SER A 469 -18.01 100.74 59.89
N ILE A 470 -17.81 101.75 59.02
CA ILE A 470 -17.94 103.16 59.39
C ILE A 470 -19.40 103.52 59.67
N LEU A 471 -20.33 103.02 58.85
CA LEU A 471 -21.76 103.30 58.95
C LEU A 471 -22.37 102.69 60.22
N THR A 472 -22.07 101.44 60.54
CA THR A 472 -22.53 100.80 61.80
C THR A 472 -21.97 101.49 63.05
N ARG A 473 -20.73 101.98 63.02
CA ARG A 473 -20.20 102.83 64.10
C ARG A 473 -20.97 104.14 64.24
N LYS A 474 -21.39 104.76 63.13
CA LYS A 474 -22.23 105.97 63.17
C LYS A 474 -23.66 105.71 63.63
N GLU A 475 -24.24 104.55 63.31
CA GLU A 475 -25.52 104.11 63.88
C GLU A 475 -25.42 103.94 65.40
N GLN A 476 -24.34 103.34 65.92
CA GLN A 476 -24.08 103.22 67.36
C GLN A 476 -23.90 104.59 68.06
N GLU A 477 -23.17 105.53 67.44
CA GLU A 477 -23.05 106.90 67.95
C GLU A 477 -24.43 107.60 68.03
N ILE A 478 -25.28 107.43 66.99
CA ILE A 478 -26.66 107.96 66.97
C ILE A 478 -27.51 107.31 68.06
N GLU A 479 -27.49 105.99 68.20
CA GLU A 479 -28.28 105.27 69.20
C GLU A 479 -27.88 105.64 70.64
N GLN A 480 -26.59 105.88 70.89
CA GLN A 480 -26.10 106.41 72.16
C GLN A 480 -26.64 107.82 72.45
N THR A 481 -26.72 108.71 71.45
CA THR A 481 -27.35 110.03 71.63
C THR A 481 -28.87 109.96 71.80
N SER A 482 -29.54 109.05 71.09
CA SER A 482 -30.97 108.76 71.24
C SER A 482 -31.30 108.32 72.67
N CYS A 483 -30.52 107.37 73.23
CA CYS A 483 -30.67 106.91 74.60
C CYS A 483 -30.54 108.06 75.63
N ARG A 484 -29.60 109.00 75.42
CA ARG A 484 -29.48 110.19 76.28
C ARG A 484 -30.69 111.13 76.16
N SER A 485 -31.27 111.27 74.97
CA SER A 485 -32.49 112.07 74.77
C SER A 485 -33.74 111.45 75.42
N ALA A 486 -33.83 110.12 75.47
CA ALA A 486 -34.93 109.42 76.13
C ALA A 486 -34.96 109.67 77.65
N HIS A 487 -33.78 109.75 78.29
CA HIS A 487 -33.67 110.09 79.71
C HIS A 487 -34.13 111.53 80.00
N ALA A 488 -33.80 112.49 79.12
CA ALA A 488 -34.35 113.85 79.24
C ALA A 488 -35.89 113.90 79.07
N GLY A 489 -36.47 112.97 78.31
CA GLY A 489 -37.92 112.83 78.15
C GLY A 489 -38.64 112.36 79.43
N SER A 490 -38.03 111.49 80.23
CA SER A 490 -38.60 111.08 81.52
C SER A 490 -38.60 112.22 82.54
N ASP A 491 -37.55 113.03 82.57
CA ASP A 491 -37.42 114.17 83.48
C ASP A 491 -38.48 115.25 83.19
N ILE A 492 -38.75 115.51 81.91
CA ILE A 492 -39.82 116.42 81.47
C ILE A 492 -41.20 115.89 81.89
N SER A 493 -41.45 114.58 81.82
CA SER A 493 -42.73 114.00 82.25
C SER A 493 -42.95 114.09 83.76
N GLN A 494 -41.89 113.98 84.58
CA GLN A 494 -41.98 114.19 86.04
C GLN A 494 -42.27 115.65 86.40
N LEU A 495 -41.66 116.60 85.68
CA LEU A 495 -41.97 118.02 85.84
C LEU A 495 -43.43 118.36 85.44
N GLN A 496 -43.98 117.65 84.46
CA GLN A 496 -45.37 117.84 84.03
C GLN A 496 -46.41 117.35 85.05
N SER A 497 -46.14 116.30 85.83
CA SER A 497 -47.08 115.87 86.90
C SER A 497 -47.11 116.88 88.06
N LEU A 498 -45.94 117.39 88.47
CA LEU A 498 -45.82 118.47 89.47
C LEU A 498 -46.62 119.73 89.10
N VAL A 499 -46.70 120.06 87.81
CA VAL A 499 -47.49 121.19 87.30
C VAL A 499 -49.00 120.91 87.28
N LEU A 500 -49.43 119.64 87.26
CA LEU A 500 -50.84 119.26 87.39
C LEU A 500 -51.33 119.39 88.83
N ASP A 501 -50.57 118.89 89.82
CA ASP A 501 -50.92 119.01 91.25
C ASP A 501 -51.09 120.48 91.69
N LEU A 502 -50.21 121.36 91.21
CA LEU A 502 -50.29 122.81 91.47
C LEU A 502 -51.52 123.47 90.82
N LYS A 503 -52.08 122.91 89.73
CA LYS A 503 -53.30 123.41 89.09
C LYS A 503 -54.59 122.94 89.77
N GLU A 504 -54.55 121.82 90.49
CA GLU A 504 -55.68 121.32 91.29
C GLU A 504 -55.90 122.23 92.52
N ASN A 505 -54.84 122.51 93.28
CA ASN A 505 -54.84 123.41 94.44
C ASN A 505 -55.40 124.82 94.13
N ILE A 506 -55.17 125.34 92.91
CA ILE A 506 -55.69 126.65 92.48
C ILE A 506 -57.21 126.64 92.23
N LYS A 507 -57.82 125.48 91.95
CA LYS A 507 -59.28 125.36 91.80
C LYS A 507 -59.99 125.32 93.15
N GLU A 508 -59.44 124.61 94.13
CA GLU A 508 -60.01 124.52 95.48
C GLU A 508 -60.03 125.89 96.18
N LEU A 509 -58.95 126.68 96.05
CA LEU A 509 -58.87 128.04 96.59
C LEU A 509 -59.84 129.04 95.93
N LYS A 510 -60.38 128.74 94.73
CA LYS A 510 -61.39 129.60 94.09
C LYS A 510 -62.80 129.37 94.65
N LEU A 511 -63.16 128.13 94.99
CA LEU A 511 -64.47 127.83 95.57
C LEU A 511 -64.72 128.53 96.92
N PHE A 512 -63.65 128.77 97.71
CA PHE A 512 -63.74 129.51 98.97
C PHE A 512 -64.08 131.00 98.81
N VAL A 513 -63.83 131.61 97.64
CA VAL A 513 -64.03 133.05 97.41
C VAL A 513 -65.45 133.35 96.90
N GLU A 514 -66.11 132.40 96.27
CA GLU A 514 -67.47 132.57 95.71
C GLU A 514 -68.59 132.39 96.77
N LEU A 515 -68.27 131.84 97.94
CA LEU A 515 -69.22 131.59 99.04
C LEU A 515 -69.45 132.77 100.00
N TYR A 516 -68.78 133.92 99.80
CA TYR A 516 -68.73 135.03 100.78
C TYR A 516 -69.15 136.41 100.25
N LYS A 517 -69.94 136.49 99.18
CA LYS A 517 -70.54 137.75 98.70
C LYS A 517 -72.07 137.63 98.56
N HIS A 518 -72.75 138.29 99.50
CA HIS A 518 -74.13 138.06 99.92
C HIS A 518 -75.23 138.65 99.04
N GLU A 519 -76.44 138.19 99.37
CA GLU A 519 -77.76 138.78 99.14
C GLU A 519 -77.91 140.27 99.54
N SER A 520 -79.08 140.82 99.20
CA SER A 520 -79.70 142.09 99.64
C SER A 520 -79.33 143.39 98.90
N THR A 521 -80.10 143.60 97.83
CA THR A 521 -80.81 144.82 97.41
C THR A 521 -80.43 146.19 98.02
N ASP A 522 -80.12 147.14 97.14
CA ASP A 522 -80.10 148.58 97.43
C ASP A 522 -81.51 149.16 97.65
N SER A 523 -81.63 150.05 98.65
CA SER A 523 -82.57 151.15 98.63
C SER A 523 -82.04 152.31 99.48
N ARG A 524 -81.33 153.26 98.88
CA ARG A 524 -81.91 154.60 98.61
C ARG A 524 -80.97 155.54 97.84
N GLN A 525 -81.50 156.06 96.73
CA GLN A 525 -80.87 157.07 95.89
C GLN A 525 -80.77 158.43 96.60
N LEU A 526 -79.54 158.93 96.79
CA LEU A 526 -79.19 160.38 96.70
C LEU A 526 -77.66 160.66 96.74
N ILE A 527 -76.82 159.66 96.42
CA ILE A 527 -75.34 159.80 96.32
C ILE A 527 -74.84 159.49 94.88
N GLU A 528 -75.77 159.22 93.95
CA GLU A 528 -75.50 158.70 92.59
C GLU A 528 -74.72 159.61 91.63
N TYR A 529 -74.39 160.85 92.01
CA TYR A 529 -73.69 161.82 91.15
C TYR A 529 -72.22 162.09 91.53
N ARG A 530 -71.67 161.40 92.54
CA ARG A 530 -70.21 161.39 92.81
C ARG A 530 -69.56 160.03 92.62
N ASP A 531 -70.26 158.92 92.93
CA ASP A 531 -69.68 157.58 92.75
C ASP A 531 -69.61 157.10 91.30
N ARG A 532 -70.43 157.64 90.38
CA ARG A 532 -70.34 157.30 88.94
C ARG A 532 -69.02 157.76 88.31
N GLU A 533 -68.43 158.85 88.80
CA GLU A 533 -67.16 159.38 88.29
C GLU A 533 -65.95 158.52 88.72
N LEU A 534 -66.02 157.91 89.91
CA LEU A 534 -65.01 156.97 90.42
C LEU A 534 -65.19 155.54 89.88
N SER A 535 -66.43 155.10 89.65
CA SER A 535 -66.74 153.76 89.15
C SER A 535 -66.31 153.53 87.69
N GLU A 536 -66.47 154.54 86.81
CA GLU A 536 -65.98 154.44 85.43
C GLU A 536 -64.43 154.43 85.37
N TRP A 537 -63.74 155.12 86.27
CA TRP A 537 -62.28 155.01 86.42
C TRP A 537 -61.84 153.59 86.82
N ALA A 538 -62.59 152.91 87.69
CA ALA A 538 -62.31 151.52 88.06
C ALA A 538 -62.53 150.54 86.88
N ARG A 539 -63.58 150.73 86.08
CA ARG A 539 -63.84 149.92 84.88
C ARG A 539 -62.73 150.03 83.84
N VAL A 540 -62.24 151.25 83.59
CA VAL A 540 -61.08 151.47 82.70
C VAL A 540 -59.83 150.76 83.23
N HIS A 541 -59.59 150.75 84.54
CA HIS A 541 -58.42 150.09 85.11
C HIS A 541 -58.49 148.54 85.05
N VAL A 542 -59.68 147.96 85.14
CA VAL A 542 -59.89 146.51 84.92
C VAL A 542 -59.71 146.14 83.45
N LEU A 543 -60.26 146.94 82.52
CA LEU A 543 -60.03 146.75 81.08
C LEU A 543 -58.55 146.91 80.70
N LYS A 544 -57.82 147.84 81.33
CA LYS A 544 -56.37 148.00 81.13
C LYS A 544 -55.54 146.82 81.65
N TYR A 545 -56.03 146.10 82.66
CA TYR A 545 -55.37 144.89 83.19
C TYR A 545 -55.71 143.62 82.42
N SER A 546 -56.91 143.54 81.81
CA SER A 546 -57.30 142.41 80.94
C SER A 546 -56.77 142.56 79.51
N LEU A 547 -56.61 143.79 79.02
CA LEU A 547 -56.04 144.14 77.70
C LEU A 547 -54.54 144.49 77.77
N ASN A 548 -53.81 143.92 78.74
CA ASN A 548 -52.37 144.11 78.87
C ASN A 548 -51.65 143.38 77.71
N GLU A 549 -51.06 144.13 76.77
CA GLU A 549 -50.43 143.62 75.53
C GLU A 549 -49.51 142.42 75.80
N SER A 550 -48.68 142.50 76.83
CA SER A 550 -47.74 141.44 77.22
C SER A 550 -48.39 140.05 77.45
N LYS A 551 -49.64 139.99 77.92
CA LYS A 551 -50.37 138.71 78.09
C LYS A 551 -51.00 138.20 76.80
N LEU A 552 -51.29 139.07 75.84
CA LEU A 552 -51.74 138.66 74.51
C LEU A 552 -50.55 138.19 73.67
N GLU A 553 -49.45 138.94 73.71
CA GLU A 553 -48.16 138.56 73.12
C GLU A 553 -47.70 137.17 73.61
N GLN A 554 -47.71 136.90 74.91
CA GLN A 554 -47.34 135.58 75.45
C GLN A 554 -48.22 134.44 74.92
N ARG A 555 -49.50 134.67 74.63
CA ARG A 555 -50.38 133.64 74.04
C ARG A 555 -50.10 133.43 72.55
N VAL A 556 -49.81 134.51 71.82
CA VAL A 556 -49.41 134.43 70.40
C VAL A 556 -48.05 133.75 70.26
N ILE A 557 -47.09 134.06 71.14
CA ILE A 557 -45.79 133.37 71.21
C ILE A 557 -46.01 131.88 71.48
N ALA A 558 -46.75 131.51 72.53
CA ALA A 558 -47.02 130.10 72.85
C ALA A 558 -47.80 129.36 71.73
N ALA A 559 -48.67 130.05 70.99
CA ALA A 559 -49.36 129.48 69.84
C ALA A 559 -48.40 129.28 68.65
N ASN A 560 -47.55 130.26 68.35
CA ASN A 560 -46.52 130.16 67.31
C ASN A 560 -45.47 129.09 67.63
N GLU A 561 -45.08 128.94 68.90
CA GLU A 561 -44.20 127.87 69.37
C GLU A 561 -44.85 126.50 69.23
N ALA A 562 -46.14 126.36 69.61
CA ALA A 562 -46.88 125.12 69.42
C ALA A 562 -47.07 124.78 67.93
N GLU A 563 -47.32 125.78 67.08
CA GLU A 563 -47.41 125.61 65.63
C GLU A 563 -46.05 125.20 65.05
N ALA A 564 -44.96 125.89 65.38
CA ALA A 564 -43.60 125.54 64.95
C ALA A 564 -43.21 124.11 65.38
N MET A 565 -43.52 123.71 66.62
CA MET A 565 -43.32 122.34 67.09
C MET A 565 -44.18 121.33 66.31
N SER A 566 -45.39 121.69 65.90
CA SER A 566 -46.25 120.84 65.06
C SER A 566 -45.71 120.71 63.63
N GLN A 567 -45.22 121.80 63.04
CA GLN A 567 -44.60 121.83 61.71
C GLN A 567 -43.27 121.06 61.70
N GLN A 568 -42.46 121.15 62.75
CA GLN A 568 -41.24 120.35 62.90
C GLN A 568 -41.55 118.84 63.03
N ARG A 569 -42.61 118.48 63.76
CA ARG A 569 -43.10 117.09 63.83
C ARG A 569 -43.67 116.60 62.50
N LEU A 570 -44.32 117.48 61.73
CA LEU A 570 -44.77 117.16 60.38
C LEU A 570 -43.55 116.89 59.48
N ALA A 571 -42.63 117.85 59.35
CA ALA A 571 -41.42 117.75 58.52
C ALA A 571 -40.54 116.52 58.86
N THR A 572 -40.41 116.15 60.13
CA THR A 572 -39.68 114.93 60.53
C THR A 572 -40.44 113.64 60.19
N SER A 573 -41.77 113.65 60.21
CA SER A 573 -42.56 112.49 59.76
C SER A 573 -42.59 112.38 58.22
N GLU A 574 -42.68 113.49 57.50
CA GLU A 574 -42.55 113.58 56.04
C GLU A 574 -41.18 113.11 55.55
N ALA A 575 -40.08 113.54 56.21
CA ALA A 575 -38.74 113.05 55.91
C ALA A 575 -38.61 111.54 56.10
N LYS A 576 -39.22 110.97 57.14
CA LYS A 576 -39.22 109.52 57.39
C LYS A 576 -40.08 108.74 56.39
N ILE A 577 -41.20 109.32 55.93
CA ILE A 577 -42.01 108.77 54.83
C ILE A 577 -41.20 108.78 53.53
N ALA A 578 -40.46 109.84 53.22
CA ALA A 578 -39.59 109.91 52.05
C ALA A 578 -38.46 108.86 52.10
N GLU A 579 -37.81 108.68 53.26
CA GLU A 579 -36.78 107.66 53.48
C GLU A 579 -37.31 106.24 53.28
N LEU A 580 -38.49 105.93 53.85
CA LEU A 580 -39.16 104.63 53.66
C LEU A 580 -39.60 104.42 52.21
N GLY A 581 -40.07 105.46 51.53
CA GLY A 581 -40.37 105.44 50.10
C GLY A 581 -39.14 105.12 49.25
N GLN A 582 -37.99 105.74 49.56
CA GLN A 582 -36.73 105.44 48.88
C GLN A 582 -36.27 104.00 49.13
N LYS A 583 -36.40 103.49 50.36
CA LYS A 583 -36.09 102.10 50.74
C LYS A 583 -36.99 101.09 50.01
N LEU A 584 -38.29 101.38 49.88
CA LEU A 584 -39.23 100.57 49.11
C LEU A 584 -38.90 100.57 47.61
N GLU A 585 -38.48 101.71 47.06
CA GLU A 585 -38.10 101.79 45.64
C GLU A 585 -36.72 101.15 45.36
N THR A 586 -35.82 101.08 46.35
CA THR A 586 -34.62 100.22 46.23
C THR A 586 -34.98 98.74 46.25
N SER A 587 -35.81 98.28 47.20
CA SER A 587 -36.16 96.86 47.29
C SER A 587 -37.00 96.38 46.10
N ARG A 588 -37.86 97.26 45.55
CA ARG A 588 -38.58 97.02 44.29
C ARG A 588 -37.62 96.82 43.11
N ARG A 589 -36.59 97.65 42.98
CA ARG A 589 -35.56 97.52 41.94
C ARG A 589 -34.73 96.24 42.11
N ASP A 590 -34.37 95.87 43.35
CA ASP A 590 -33.70 94.61 43.64
C ASP A 590 -34.56 93.39 43.30
N LEU A 591 -35.87 93.41 43.61
CA LEU A 591 -36.81 92.35 43.22
C LEU A 591 -36.90 92.18 41.70
N VAL A 592 -36.94 93.29 40.94
CA VAL A 592 -36.90 93.24 39.46
C VAL A 592 -35.57 92.66 38.97
N ARG A 593 -34.43 93.06 39.55
CA ARG A 593 -33.11 92.50 39.20
C ARG A 593 -33.05 90.99 39.47
N LEU A 594 -33.51 90.55 40.64
CA LEU A 594 -33.53 89.13 41.01
C LEU A 594 -34.49 88.31 40.13
N SER A 595 -35.66 88.87 39.79
CA SER A 595 -36.59 88.25 38.84
C SER A 595 -35.99 88.09 37.44
N HIS A 596 -35.23 89.08 36.96
CA HIS A 596 -34.53 88.98 35.69
C HIS A 596 -33.40 87.94 35.72
N ILE A 597 -32.61 87.87 36.79
CA ILE A 597 -31.58 86.84 37.00
C ILE A 597 -32.22 85.44 37.04
N LEU A 598 -33.34 85.27 37.75
CA LEU A 598 -34.08 84.01 37.80
C LEU A 598 -34.55 83.58 36.40
N LYS A 599 -35.10 84.52 35.61
CA LYS A 599 -35.53 84.25 34.23
C LYS A 599 -34.37 83.84 33.34
N SER A 600 -33.24 84.55 33.41
CA SER A 600 -32.02 84.20 32.66
C SER A 600 -31.48 82.82 33.05
N LYS A 601 -31.54 82.44 34.33
CA LYS A 601 -31.15 81.08 34.77
C LYS A 601 -32.15 80.01 34.36
N TYR A 602 -33.44 80.32 34.26
CA TYR A 602 -34.42 79.42 33.68
C TYR A 602 -34.15 79.19 32.19
N GLU A 603 -33.88 80.26 31.42
CA GLU A 603 -33.52 80.20 30.01
C GLU A 603 -32.21 79.40 29.77
N GLU A 604 -31.23 79.51 30.67
CA GLU A 604 -30.00 78.71 30.65
C GLU A 604 -30.27 77.22 30.94
N CYS A 605 -31.14 76.89 31.90
CA CYS A 605 -31.55 75.51 32.17
C CYS A 605 -32.30 74.86 31.00
N GLU A 606 -33.21 75.59 30.35
CA GLU A 606 -33.90 75.12 29.14
C GLU A 606 -32.90 74.86 27.99
N ALA A 607 -31.89 75.71 27.82
CA ALA A 607 -30.82 75.49 26.85
C ALA A 607 -30.03 74.19 27.14
N TYR A 608 -29.65 73.94 28.41
CA TYR A 608 -29.00 72.68 28.78
C TYR A 608 -29.90 71.46 28.57
N VAL A 609 -31.22 71.56 28.78
CA VAL A 609 -32.16 70.46 28.47
C VAL A 609 -32.15 70.15 26.98
N VAL A 610 -32.21 71.16 26.11
CA VAL A 610 -32.12 70.98 24.65
C VAL A 610 -30.77 70.39 24.22
N GLU A 611 -29.66 70.79 24.84
CA GLU A 611 -28.35 70.18 24.59
C GLU A 611 -28.30 68.70 25.02
N ILE A 612 -28.86 68.36 26.20
CA ILE A 612 -28.95 66.99 26.69
C ILE A 612 -29.83 66.13 25.77
N GLU A 613 -30.97 66.63 25.31
CA GLU A 613 -31.84 65.95 24.34
C GLU A 613 -31.13 65.74 22.99
N SER A 614 -30.39 66.74 22.51
CA SER A 614 -29.58 66.65 21.28
C SER A 614 -28.49 65.58 21.39
N ILE A 615 -27.77 65.53 22.52
CA ILE A 615 -26.77 64.50 22.81
C ILE A 615 -27.41 63.12 22.95
N GLY A 616 -28.59 63.04 23.58
CA GLY A 616 -29.37 61.81 23.71
C GLY A 616 -29.75 61.23 22.35
N ASN A 617 -30.33 62.05 21.46
CA ASN A 617 -30.67 61.67 20.10
C ASN A 617 -29.44 61.19 19.30
N ALA A 618 -28.33 61.92 19.38
CA ALA A 618 -27.08 61.52 18.71
C ALA A 618 -26.52 60.18 19.24
N TYR A 619 -26.68 59.90 20.54
CA TYR A 619 -26.31 58.62 21.13
C TYR A 619 -27.25 57.48 20.69
N GLU A 620 -28.57 57.72 20.61
CA GLU A 620 -29.54 56.76 20.09
C GLU A 620 -29.27 56.42 18.61
N ASP A 621 -28.93 57.40 17.78
CA ASP A 621 -28.52 57.20 16.38
C ASP A 621 -27.25 56.32 16.28
N ILE A 622 -26.22 56.60 17.10
CA ILE A 622 -24.99 55.80 17.15
C ILE A 622 -25.29 54.37 17.65
N MET A 623 -26.16 54.20 18.64
CA MET A 623 -26.59 52.88 19.13
C MET A 623 -27.34 52.09 18.06
N SER A 624 -28.22 52.74 17.29
CA SER A 624 -28.93 52.15 16.15
C SER A 624 -27.96 51.72 15.04
N GLN A 625 -26.98 52.57 14.69
CA GLN A 625 -25.93 52.23 13.72
C GLN A 625 -25.07 51.05 14.20
N ASN A 626 -24.67 51.03 15.47
CA ASN A 626 -23.93 49.91 16.07
C ASN A 626 -24.74 48.61 16.04
N GLN A 627 -26.05 48.66 16.31
CA GLN A 627 -26.92 47.50 16.21
C GLN A 627 -27.03 46.99 14.76
N GLN A 628 -27.13 47.87 13.77
CA GLN A 628 -27.12 47.51 12.35
C GLN A 628 -25.79 46.89 11.91
N LEU A 629 -24.65 47.43 12.36
CA LEU A 629 -23.32 46.88 12.08
C LEU A 629 -23.13 45.50 12.72
N LEU A 630 -23.60 45.31 13.96
CA LEU A 630 -23.60 43.99 14.61
C LEU A 630 -24.46 42.97 13.84
N GLN A 631 -25.65 43.39 13.38
CA GLN A 631 -26.51 42.55 12.55
C GLN A 631 -25.84 42.15 11.23
N GLN A 632 -25.17 43.09 10.54
CA GLN A 632 -24.41 42.80 9.33
C GLN A 632 -23.23 41.84 9.57
N ILE A 633 -22.54 41.94 10.72
CA ILE A 633 -21.48 40.99 11.10
C ILE A 633 -22.06 39.59 11.30
N ILE A 634 -23.19 39.47 12.01
CA ILE A 634 -23.89 38.19 12.23
C ILE A 634 -24.31 37.57 10.89
N GLU A 635 -24.94 38.34 10.00
CA GLU A 635 -25.38 37.88 8.68
C GLU A 635 -24.21 37.44 7.78
N ARG A 636 -23.09 38.19 7.83
CA ARG A 636 -21.85 37.82 7.15
C ARG A 636 -21.27 36.51 7.70
N ASP A 637 -21.28 36.32 9.02
CA ASP A 637 -20.70 35.14 9.66
C ASP A 637 -21.59 33.89 9.47
N ASP A 638 -22.91 34.07 9.40
CA ASP A 638 -23.87 33.07 8.93
C ASP A 638 -23.62 32.68 7.46
N HIS A 639 -23.35 33.67 6.59
CA HIS A 639 -23.02 33.41 5.18
C HIS A 639 -21.68 32.67 5.05
N ASN A 640 -20.65 33.09 5.78
CA ASN A 640 -19.35 32.40 5.86
C ASN A 640 -19.52 30.95 6.35
N THR A 641 -20.38 30.72 7.35
CA THR A 641 -20.68 29.37 7.87
C THR A 641 -21.39 28.51 6.81
N LYS A 642 -22.31 29.08 6.02
CA LYS A 642 -22.95 28.39 4.88
C LYS A 642 -21.93 28.02 3.80
N LEU A 643 -21.08 28.96 3.37
CA LEU A 643 -20.01 28.71 2.40
C LEU A 643 -19.01 27.65 2.91
N PHE A 644 -18.66 27.66 4.20
CA PHE A 644 -17.82 26.64 4.80
C PHE A 644 -18.48 25.25 4.76
N MET A 645 -19.77 25.15 5.12
CA MET A 645 -20.52 23.88 5.02
C MET A 645 -20.62 23.37 3.58
N GLU A 646 -20.82 24.26 2.60
CA GLU A 646 -20.83 23.92 1.17
C GLU A 646 -19.45 23.46 0.70
N GLY A 647 -18.37 24.13 1.11
CA GLY A 647 -16.99 23.71 0.83
C GLY A 647 -16.66 22.33 1.42
N VAL A 648 -17.11 22.04 2.64
CA VAL A 648 -16.96 20.71 3.26
C VAL A 648 -17.76 19.65 2.48
N LYS A 649 -19.00 19.93 2.09
CA LYS A 649 -19.81 19.00 1.25
C LYS A 649 -19.16 18.76 -0.12
N ALA A 650 -18.71 19.81 -0.78
CA ALA A 650 -18.02 19.73 -2.07
C ALA A 650 -16.74 18.88 -1.97
N LYS A 651 -15.95 19.07 -0.91
CA LYS A 651 -14.77 18.23 -0.63
C LYS A 651 -15.15 16.77 -0.37
N GLN A 652 -16.17 16.50 0.44
CA GLN A 652 -16.65 15.14 0.68
C GLN A 652 -17.11 14.44 -0.61
N SER A 653 -17.83 15.15 -1.50
CA SER A 653 -18.23 14.60 -2.80
C SER A 653 -17.04 14.39 -3.74
N HIS A 654 -16.07 15.30 -3.75
CA HIS A 654 -14.83 15.16 -4.52
C HIS A 654 -14.03 13.93 -4.06
N ASP A 655 -13.85 13.76 -2.75
CA ASP A 655 -13.09 12.65 -2.18
C ASP A 655 -13.80 11.31 -2.42
N ALA A 656 -15.14 11.27 -2.38
CA ALA A 656 -15.94 10.11 -2.77
C ALA A 656 -15.78 9.75 -4.26
N LEU A 657 -15.89 10.73 -5.17
CA LEU A 657 -15.66 10.54 -6.61
C LEU A 657 -14.21 10.11 -6.90
N HIS A 658 -13.23 10.65 -6.18
CA HIS A 658 -11.82 10.26 -6.33
C HIS A 658 -11.59 8.79 -5.91
N LEU A 659 -12.26 8.32 -4.85
CA LEU A 659 -12.25 6.91 -4.44
C LEU A 659 -12.92 6.01 -5.50
N GLU A 660 -14.03 6.45 -6.08
CA GLU A 660 -14.72 5.73 -7.15
C GLU A 660 -13.86 5.64 -8.42
N VAL A 661 -13.29 6.75 -8.90
CA VAL A 661 -12.35 6.78 -10.04
C VAL A 661 -11.14 5.89 -9.78
N SER A 662 -10.59 5.90 -8.55
CA SER A 662 -9.50 5.01 -8.15
C SER A 662 -9.92 3.53 -8.17
N SER A 663 -11.19 3.22 -7.89
CA SER A 663 -11.75 1.87 -7.98
C SER A 663 -11.97 1.43 -9.42
N LEU A 664 -12.58 2.28 -10.25
CA LEU A 664 -12.76 2.05 -11.68
C LEU A 664 -11.42 1.87 -12.40
N LYS A 665 -10.39 2.63 -12.04
CA LYS A 665 -9.02 2.47 -12.56
C LYS A 665 -8.43 1.10 -12.22
N ARG A 666 -8.59 0.62 -10.99
CA ARG A 666 -8.19 -0.75 -10.59
C ARG A 666 -8.97 -1.82 -11.36
N ASN A 667 -10.27 -1.64 -11.53
CA ASN A 667 -11.11 -2.57 -12.30
C ASN A 667 -10.70 -2.60 -13.78
N LEU A 668 -10.37 -1.45 -14.39
CA LEU A 668 -9.88 -1.36 -15.76
C LEU A 668 -8.51 -2.03 -15.92
N GLN A 669 -7.59 -1.84 -14.98
CA GLN A 669 -6.30 -2.55 -14.96
C GLN A 669 -6.50 -4.07 -14.87
N HIS A 670 -7.43 -4.53 -14.02
CA HIS A 670 -7.77 -5.95 -13.92
C HIS A 670 -8.39 -6.50 -15.22
N ALA A 671 -9.31 -5.76 -15.85
CA ALA A 671 -9.87 -6.11 -17.14
C ALA A 671 -8.81 -6.16 -18.25
N SER A 672 -7.86 -5.22 -18.27
CA SER A 672 -6.73 -5.24 -19.21
C SER A 672 -5.86 -6.48 -19.04
N MET A 673 -5.49 -6.85 -17.81
CA MET A 673 -4.73 -8.08 -17.53
C MET A 673 -5.48 -9.34 -17.98
N LEU A 674 -6.80 -9.39 -17.81
CA LEU A 674 -7.63 -10.49 -18.32
C LEU A 674 -7.64 -10.52 -19.85
N MET A 675 -7.79 -9.36 -20.52
CA MET A 675 -7.71 -9.27 -21.98
C MET A 675 -6.35 -9.75 -22.51
N ASP A 676 -5.24 -9.39 -21.86
CA ASP A 676 -3.90 -9.87 -22.24
C ASP A 676 -3.76 -11.39 -22.09
N LEU A 677 -4.37 -11.98 -21.05
CA LEU A 677 -4.42 -13.44 -20.86
C LEU A 677 -5.26 -14.13 -21.94
N TYR A 678 -6.40 -13.54 -22.32
CA TYR A 678 -7.23 -14.05 -23.41
C TYR A 678 -6.54 -13.90 -24.78
N ASN A 679 -5.89 -12.77 -25.06
CA ASN A 679 -5.10 -12.55 -26.27
C ASN A 679 -3.96 -13.59 -26.39
N LYS A 680 -3.21 -13.82 -25.30
CA LYS A 680 -2.20 -14.90 -25.25
C LYS A 680 -2.79 -16.30 -25.45
N LYS A 681 -4.06 -16.53 -25.07
CA LYS A 681 -4.76 -17.79 -25.35
C LYS A 681 -5.20 -17.88 -26.82
N ILE A 682 -5.68 -16.79 -27.42
CA ILE A 682 -6.06 -16.71 -28.83
C ILE A 682 -4.86 -17.01 -29.72
N VAL A 683 -3.72 -16.33 -29.52
CA VAL A 683 -2.49 -16.56 -30.30
C VAL A 683 -2.06 -18.03 -30.25
N ARG A 684 -2.07 -18.68 -29.07
CA ARG A 684 -1.77 -20.12 -28.96
C ARG A 684 -2.76 -21.02 -29.72
N LEU A 685 -4.05 -20.67 -29.72
CA LEU A 685 -5.06 -21.42 -30.47
C LEU A 685 -4.91 -21.21 -31.97
N GLU A 686 -4.53 -20.02 -32.42
CA GLU A 686 -4.20 -19.75 -33.82
C GLU A 686 -2.94 -20.48 -34.28
N ASP A 687 -1.90 -20.56 -33.46
CA ASP A 687 -0.68 -21.32 -33.78
C ASP A 687 -0.96 -22.83 -33.84
N GLN A 688 -1.78 -23.34 -32.93
CA GLN A 688 -2.29 -24.72 -33.01
C GLN A 688 -3.08 -24.93 -34.30
N LEU A 689 -4.00 -24.02 -34.64
CA LEU A 689 -4.80 -24.11 -35.86
C LEU A 689 -3.92 -24.06 -37.13
N ARG A 690 -2.93 -23.15 -37.17
CA ARG A 690 -1.89 -23.11 -38.24
C ARG A 690 -1.18 -24.45 -38.35
N GLY A 691 -0.74 -25.04 -37.24
CA GLY A 691 -0.08 -26.35 -37.21
C GLY A 691 -0.97 -27.50 -37.71
N TRP A 692 -2.27 -27.48 -37.39
CA TRP A 692 -3.25 -28.45 -37.90
C TRP A 692 -3.50 -28.27 -39.40
N SER A 693 -3.76 -27.04 -39.86
CA SER A 693 -3.96 -26.72 -41.28
C SER A 693 -2.74 -27.13 -42.12
N GLU A 694 -1.54 -26.87 -41.63
CA GLU A 694 -0.28 -27.23 -42.29
C GLU A 694 -0.07 -28.77 -42.34
N ARG A 695 -0.52 -29.51 -41.31
CA ARG A 695 -0.53 -30.98 -41.33
C ARG A 695 -1.55 -31.52 -42.33
N VAL A 696 -2.75 -30.93 -42.40
CA VAL A 696 -3.79 -31.30 -43.37
C VAL A 696 -3.32 -31.01 -44.80
N ARG A 697 -2.66 -29.86 -45.04
CA ARG A 697 -2.05 -29.52 -46.34
C ARG A 697 -1.05 -30.59 -46.78
N ARG A 698 -0.10 -30.96 -45.91
CA ARG A 698 0.88 -32.01 -46.22
C ARG A 698 0.24 -33.37 -46.48
N LEU A 699 -0.73 -33.80 -45.66
CA LEU A 699 -1.47 -35.05 -45.90
C LEU A 699 -2.25 -35.03 -47.22
N SER A 700 -2.77 -33.87 -47.63
CA SER A 700 -3.43 -33.70 -48.93
C SER A 700 -2.44 -33.76 -50.10
N GLU A 701 -1.24 -33.20 -49.94
CA GLU A 701 -0.16 -33.26 -50.93
C GLU A 701 0.40 -34.68 -51.07
N ASP A 702 0.65 -35.37 -49.96
CA ASP A 702 1.03 -36.79 -49.93
C ASP A 702 -0.05 -37.67 -50.57
N GLY A 703 -1.33 -37.43 -50.25
CA GLY A 703 -2.46 -38.14 -50.85
C GLY A 703 -2.58 -37.91 -52.36
N MET A 704 -2.35 -36.67 -52.82
CA MET A 704 -2.30 -36.36 -54.26
C MET A 704 -1.12 -37.06 -54.95
N GLN A 705 0.06 -37.04 -54.33
CA GLN A 705 1.26 -37.69 -54.86
C GLN A 705 1.11 -39.22 -54.92
N GLN A 706 0.48 -39.83 -53.90
CA GLN A 706 0.12 -41.25 -53.89
C GLN A 706 -0.92 -41.58 -54.98
N SER A 707 -1.93 -40.72 -55.17
CA SER A 707 -2.92 -40.87 -56.24
C SER A 707 -2.30 -40.80 -57.64
N ILE A 708 -1.39 -39.83 -57.88
CA ILE A 708 -0.61 -39.73 -59.12
C ILE A 708 0.26 -40.98 -59.33
N SER A 709 0.93 -41.45 -58.28
CA SER A 709 1.76 -42.67 -58.34
C SER A 709 0.94 -43.93 -58.65
N LEU A 710 -0.23 -44.07 -58.02
CA LEU A 710 -1.19 -45.16 -58.29
C LEU A 710 -1.73 -45.08 -59.72
N GLY A 711 -2.08 -43.89 -60.22
CA GLY A 711 -2.51 -43.68 -61.60
C GLY A 711 -1.39 -43.94 -62.63
N ASN A 712 -0.12 -43.74 -62.27
CA ASN A 712 1.04 -44.12 -63.07
C ASN A 712 1.23 -45.66 -63.09
N SER A 713 1.15 -46.32 -61.93
CA SER A 713 1.32 -47.77 -61.84
C SER A 713 0.15 -48.53 -62.48
N GLN A 714 -1.08 -48.06 -62.33
CA GLN A 714 -2.26 -48.58 -63.07
C GLN A 714 -2.09 -48.43 -64.59
N ARG A 715 -1.64 -47.26 -65.09
CA ARG A 715 -1.33 -47.10 -66.53
C ARG A 715 -0.24 -48.06 -67.01
N LYS A 716 0.81 -48.29 -66.20
CA LYS A 716 1.87 -49.26 -66.52
C LYS A 716 1.34 -50.70 -66.54
N LEU A 717 0.50 -51.07 -65.57
CA LEU A 717 -0.16 -52.38 -65.53
C LEU A 717 -1.12 -52.58 -66.71
N ALA A 718 -1.89 -51.56 -67.09
CA ALA A 718 -2.76 -51.61 -68.26
C ALA A 718 -1.96 -51.76 -69.57
N GLY A 719 -0.81 -51.09 -69.69
CA GLY A 719 0.13 -51.27 -70.80
C GLY A 719 0.65 -52.72 -70.89
N LEU A 720 1.21 -53.23 -69.79
CA LEU A 720 1.69 -54.62 -69.71
C LEU A 720 0.57 -55.65 -69.96
N HIS A 721 -0.64 -55.39 -69.49
CA HIS A 721 -1.79 -56.25 -69.73
C HIS A 721 -2.27 -56.22 -71.19
N GLY A 722 -2.08 -55.09 -71.91
CA GLY A 722 -2.31 -54.99 -73.36
C GLY A 722 -1.16 -55.58 -74.21
N GLU A 723 0.04 -55.71 -73.66
CA GLU A 723 1.18 -56.40 -74.29
C GLU A 723 1.10 -57.92 -74.10
N ALA A 724 0.61 -58.40 -72.95
CA ALA A 724 0.46 -59.82 -72.63
C ALA A 724 -0.24 -60.65 -73.73
N PRO A 725 -1.43 -60.29 -74.27
CA PRO A 725 -2.07 -61.06 -75.33
C PRO A 725 -1.30 -61.01 -76.66
N LYS A 726 -0.53 -59.95 -76.95
CA LYS A 726 0.32 -59.88 -78.14
C LYS A 726 1.53 -60.82 -78.02
N LEU A 727 2.13 -60.88 -76.85
CA LEU A 727 3.19 -61.83 -76.53
C LEU A 727 2.68 -63.27 -76.56
N MET A 728 1.47 -63.51 -76.04
CA MET A 728 0.83 -64.83 -76.06
C MET A 728 0.50 -65.27 -77.50
N GLN A 729 -0.10 -64.39 -78.31
CA GLN A 729 -0.31 -64.63 -79.74
C GLN A 729 1.02 -64.90 -80.47
N SER A 730 2.08 -64.14 -80.19
CA SER A 730 3.40 -64.40 -80.79
C SER A 730 4.00 -65.74 -80.35
N MET A 731 3.77 -66.16 -79.11
CA MET A 731 4.14 -67.51 -78.65
C MET A 731 3.31 -68.59 -79.35
N ASP A 732 2.01 -68.40 -79.53
CA ASP A 732 1.15 -69.34 -80.26
C ASP A 732 1.56 -69.45 -81.74
N GLU A 733 1.90 -68.33 -82.39
CA GLU A 733 2.45 -68.28 -83.75
C GLU A 733 3.81 -69.00 -83.85
N LEU A 734 4.71 -68.78 -82.89
CA LEU A 734 5.99 -69.51 -82.81
C LEU A 734 5.79 -71.00 -82.55
N GLN A 735 4.85 -71.37 -81.69
CA GLN A 735 4.55 -72.76 -81.35
C GLN A 735 3.89 -73.50 -82.54
N ALA A 736 2.99 -72.84 -83.27
CA ALA A 736 2.43 -73.34 -84.52
C ALA A 736 3.52 -73.52 -85.59
N LYS A 737 4.46 -72.56 -85.70
CA LYS A 737 5.60 -72.65 -86.62
C LYS A 737 6.56 -73.77 -86.26
N VAL A 738 6.86 -73.98 -84.98
CA VAL A 738 7.61 -75.15 -84.50
C VAL A 738 6.86 -76.45 -84.80
N GLY A 739 5.53 -76.48 -84.65
CA GLY A 739 4.70 -77.61 -85.05
C GLY A 739 4.80 -77.94 -86.54
N SER A 740 4.68 -76.91 -87.40
CA SER A 740 4.85 -77.03 -88.86
C SER A 740 6.23 -77.56 -89.23
N ASN A 741 7.30 -76.97 -88.67
CA ASN A 741 8.67 -77.42 -88.94
C ASN A 741 8.91 -78.87 -88.48
N ARG A 742 8.27 -79.33 -87.39
CA ARG A 742 8.37 -80.73 -86.95
C ARG A 742 7.64 -81.70 -87.89
N LEU A 743 6.54 -81.28 -88.51
CA LEU A 743 5.86 -82.06 -89.56
C LEU A 743 6.72 -82.12 -90.83
N GLU A 744 7.25 -80.98 -91.28
CA GLU A 744 8.11 -80.89 -92.47
C GLU A 744 9.40 -81.74 -92.32
N VAL A 745 10.02 -81.74 -91.13
CA VAL A 745 11.15 -82.64 -90.81
C VAL A 745 10.72 -84.12 -90.80
N ALA A 746 9.52 -84.44 -90.32
CA ALA A 746 9.02 -85.81 -90.36
C ALA A 746 8.72 -86.28 -91.79
N GLU A 747 8.16 -85.42 -92.64
CA GLU A 747 7.93 -85.70 -94.07
C GLU A 747 9.27 -85.97 -94.79
N LEU A 748 10.26 -85.08 -94.62
CA LEU A 748 11.61 -85.26 -95.18
C LEU A 748 12.29 -86.55 -94.70
N LEU A 749 12.10 -86.97 -93.43
CA LEU A 749 12.59 -88.25 -92.94
C LEU A 749 11.89 -89.43 -93.63
N THR A 750 10.56 -89.40 -93.79
CA THR A 750 9.86 -90.47 -94.53
C THR A 750 10.20 -90.51 -96.02
N GLU A 751 10.57 -89.37 -96.61
CA GLU A 751 11.02 -89.30 -98.00
C GLU A 751 12.43 -89.89 -98.17
N LEU A 752 13.34 -89.60 -97.22
CA LEU A 752 14.66 -90.23 -97.13
C LEU A 752 14.56 -91.75 -96.88
N GLU A 753 13.59 -92.21 -96.07
CA GLU A 753 13.31 -93.64 -95.88
C GLU A 753 12.80 -94.30 -97.16
N LYS A 754 11.90 -93.65 -97.92
CA LYS A 754 11.45 -94.15 -99.24
C LYS A 754 12.62 -94.20 -100.23
N GLU A 755 13.46 -93.18 -100.26
CA GLU A 755 14.58 -93.09 -101.21
C GLU A 755 15.68 -94.11 -100.89
N SER A 756 16.02 -94.30 -99.61
CA SER A 756 16.96 -95.34 -99.16
C SER A 756 16.42 -96.75 -99.42
N LYS A 757 15.12 -96.99 -99.17
CA LYS A 757 14.47 -98.28 -99.51
C LYS A 757 14.53 -98.55 -101.02
N LYS A 758 14.27 -97.55 -101.85
CA LYS A 758 14.33 -97.68 -103.32
C LYS A 758 15.73 -98.02 -103.82
N ARG A 759 16.78 -97.38 -103.27
CA ARG A 759 18.18 -97.74 -103.58
C ARG A 759 18.51 -99.18 -103.19
N ILE A 760 17.98 -99.68 -102.06
CA ILE A 760 18.18 -101.07 -101.62
C ILE A 760 17.46 -102.07 -102.55
N GLU A 761 16.28 -101.72 -103.07
CA GLU A 761 15.55 -102.52 -104.07
C GLU A 761 16.31 -102.54 -105.41
N ASP A 762 16.79 -101.39 -105.90
CA ASP A 762 17.58 -101.27 -107.14
C ASP A 762 18.91 -102.08 -107.06
N ASP A 763 19.61 -102.04 -105.91
CA ASP A 763 20.84 -102.81 -105.67
C ASP A 763 20.58 -104.34 -105.61
N LEU A 764 19.42 -104.76 -105.07
CA LEU A 764 19.02 -106.17 -105.01
C LEU A 764 18.73 -106.76 -106.39
N ASP A 765 18.02 -106.03 -107.26
CA ASP A 765 17.72 -106.48 -108.62
C ASP A 765 18.97 -106.51 -109.50
N LEU A 766 19.90 -105.57 -109.32
CA LEU A 766 21.21 -105.60 -109.96
C LEU A 766 22.02 -106.84 -109.54
N MET A 767 22.05 -107.16 -108.24
CA MET A 767 22.79 -108.31 -107.72
C MET A 767 22.13 -109.65 -108.05
N SER A 768 20.80 -109.71 -108.10
CA SER A 768 20.04 -110.89 -108.57
C SER A 768 20.33 -111.20 -110.05
N SER A 769 20.30 -110.17 -110.90
CA SER A 769 20.64 -110.28 -112.32
C SER A 769 22.09 -110.73 -112.54
N LYS A 770 23.03 -110.23 -111.72
CA LYS A 770 24.45 -110.61 -111.76
C LYS A 770 24.70 -112.04 -111.25
N ALA A 771 23.94 -112.49 -110.25
CA ALA A 771 24.01 -113.86 -109.70
C ALA A 771 23.43 -114.94 -110.63
N ASN A 772 22.53 -114.57 -111.55
CA ASN A 772 22.02 -115.48 -112.57
C ASN A 772 22.96 -115.55 -113.78
N SER A 773 23.56 -114.43 -114.21
CA SER A 773 24.58 -114.43 -115.27
C SER A 773 25.87 -115.20 -114.91
N LEU A 774 26.25 -115.23 -113.62
CA LEU A 774 27.46 -115.92 -113.16
C LEU A 774 27.30 -117.44 -112.93
N ARG A 775 26.08 -117.99 -113.05
CA ARG A 775 25.85 -119.45 -112.88
C ARG A 775 26.03 -120.28 -114.17
N GLU A 776 26.15 -119.63 -115.33
CA GLU A 776 26.34 -120.31 -116.63
C GLU A 776 27.78 -120.23 -117.20
N LYS A 777 28.75 -119.71 -116.44
CA LYS A 777 30.18 -119.70 -116.82
C LYS A 777 31.05 -120.45 -115.81
N LYS A 778 30.74 -121.73 -115.66
CA LYS A 778 31.66 -122.73 -115.09
C LYS A 778 32.60 -123.22 -116.19
N ASP A 779 33.78 -122.62 -116.28
CA ASP A 779 35.09 -123.25 -116.54
C ASP A 779 36.16 -122.20 -116.86
N ASN A 780 37.40 -122.47 -116.46
CA ASN A 780 38.63 -121.72 -116.78
C ASN A 780 38.75 -120.27 -116.28
N SER A 781 39.30 -120.10 -115.06
CA SER A 781 39.98 -118.86 -114.66
C SER A 781 41.33 -119.15 -114.00
N ALA A 782 42.41 -118.65 -114.61
CA ALA A 782 43.80 -119.01 -114.30
C ALA A 782 44.35 -118.46 -112.97
N VAL A 783 43.54 -117.75 -112.17
CA VAL A 783 43.96 -117.14 -110.90
C VAL A 783 43.98 -118.16 -109.75
N LEU A 784 43.02 -119.09 -109.72
CA LEU A 784 42.92 -120.11 -108.65
C LEU A 784 44.06 -121.16 -108.71
N GLN A 785 44.56 -121.48 -109.91
CA GLN A 785 45.70 -122.40 -110.05
C GLN A 785 47.01 -121.82 -109.51
N LYS A 786 47.26 -120.50 -109.64
CA LYS A 786 48.48 -119.87 -109.13
C LYS A 786 48.52 -119.87 -107.59
N LEU A 787 47.43 -119.46 -106.95
CA LEU A 787 47.31 -119.47 -105.48
C LEU A 787 47.42 -120.87 -104.88
N HIS A 788 46.92 -121.91 -105.56
CA HIS A 788 47.12 -123.30 -105.10
C HIS A 788 48.54 -123.84 -105.35
N HIS A 789 49.28 -123.31 -106.32
CA HIS A 789 50.68 -123.68 -106.54
C HIS A 789 51.61 -123.09 -105.48
N GLU A 790 51.50 -121.78 -105.22
CA GLU A 790 52.32 -121.07 -104.23
C GLU A 790 52.17 -121.66 -102.81
N VAL A 791 50.93 -121.93 -102.37
CA VAL A 791 50.67 -122.57 -101.06
C VAL A 791 51.26 -123.98 -100.96
N LYS A 792 51.41 -124.69 -102.10
CA LYS A 792 52.04 -126.02 -102.15
C LYS A 792 53.56 -125.94 -102.06
N GLU A 793 54.18 -124.94 -102.69
CA GLU A 793 55.64 -124.72 -102.61
C GLU A 793 56.07 -124.30 -101.19
N TYR A 794 55.38 -123.34 -100.56
CA TYR A 794 55.71 -122.91 -99.20
C TYR A 794 55.57 -124.04 -98.16
N ARG A 795 54.60 -124.97 -98.33
CA ARG A 795 54.51 -126.19 -97.50
C ARG A 795 55.60 -127.24 -97.77
N GLY A 796 56.34 -127.15 -98.88
CA GLY A 796 57.44 -128.04 -99.20
C GLY A 796 58.73 -127.70 -98.45
N ILE A 797 59.09 -126.42 -98.37
CA ILE A 797 60.35 -125.91 -97.80
C ILE A 797 60.52 -126.29 -96.32
N LEU A 798 59.42 -126.36 -95.57
CA LEU A 798 59.41 -126.66 -94.13
C LEU A 798 59.68 -128.14 -93.79
N LYS A 799 59.69 -129.03 -94.78
CA LYS A 799 59.88 -130.48 -94.56
C LYS A 799 61.37 -130.87 -94.53
N CYS A 800 61.69 -131.88 -93.73
CA CYS A 800 63.02 -132.43 -93.53
C CYS A 800 63.57 -133.02 -94.84
N GLY A 801 64.75 -132.57 -95.30
CA GLY A 801 65.37 -133.01 -96.56
C GLY A 801 65.89 -134.46 -96.58
N VAL A 802 65.65 -135.25 -95.52
CA VAL A 802 66.03 -136.68 -95.44
C VAL A 802 64.82 -137.61 -95.55
N CYS A 803 63.62 -137.14 -95.19
CA CYS A 803 62.40 -137.95 -95.28
C CYS A 803 61.23 -137.28 -96.00
N HIS A 804 61.35 -135.99 -96.37
CA HIS A 804 60.36 -135.17 -97.11
C HIS A 804 58.91 -135.15 -96.58
N GLU A 805 58.67 -135.69 -95.38
CA GLU A 805 57.35 -135.77 -94.71
C GLU A 805 57.27 -134.86 -93.49
N ARG A 806 58.11 -135.13 -92.47
CA ARG A 806 58.14 -134.44 -91.17
C ARG A 806 58.79 -133.06 -91.28
N GLN A 807 58.35 -132.10 -90.47
CA GLN A 807 58.93 -130.75 -90.44
C GLN A 807 60.35 -130.73 -89.88
N LYS A 808 61.08 -129.64 -90.10
CA LYS A 808 62.42 -129.42 -89.54
C LYS A 808 62.31 -128.98 -88.08
N GLU A 809 62.92 -129.73 -87.17
CA GLU A 809 62.79 -129.59 -85.70
C GLU A 809 64.14 -129.43 -85.00
N ILE A 810 65.24 -129.70 -85.71
CA ILE A 810 66.59 -129.81 -85.14
C ILE A 810 67.61 -129.24 -86.13
N VAL A 811 68.62 -128.55 -85.60
CA VAL A 811 69.82 -128.11 -86.30
C VAL A 811 71.06 -128.83 -85.79
N ILE A 812 71.98 -129.19 -86.70
CA ILE A 812 73.33 -129.61 -86.34
C ILE A 812 74.22 -128.36 -86.28
N ALA A 813 74.51 -127.87 -85.09
CA ALA A 813 75.18 -126.58 -84.84
C ALA A 813 76.57 -126.44 -85.50
N LYS A 814 77.25 -127.55 -85.84
CA LYS A 814 78.53 -127.51 -86.56
C LYS A 814 78.43 -127.16 -88.05
N CYS A 815 77.26 -127.33 -88.67
CA CYS A 815 77.07 -127.05 -90.09
C CYS A 815 75.73 -126.36 -90.40
N TYR A 816 74.96 -126.00 -89.38
CA TYR A 816 73.67 -125.31 -89.41
C TYR A 816 72.58 -125.93 -90.32
N HIS A 817 72.75 -127.18 -90.77
CA HIS A 817 71.74 -127.90 -91.55
C HIS A 817 70.60 -128.42 -90.65
N LEU A 818 69.37 -128.32 -91.17
CA LEU A 818 68.12 -128.50 -90.41
C LEU A 818 67.30 -129.72 -90.89
N PHE A 819 66.85 -130.53 -89.94
CA PHE A 819 66.21 -131.83 -90.15
C PHE A 819 65.14 -132.11 -89.07
N CYS A 820 64.33 -133.16 -89.24
CA CYS A 820 63.48 -133.67 -88.16
C CYS A 820 64.31 -134.51 -87.18
N ASN A 821 63.86 -134.59 -85.92
CA ASN A 821 64.59 -135.25 -84.83
C ASN A 821 64.89 -136.72 -85.17
N GLN A 822 63.88 -137.50 -85.59
CA GLN A 822 64.05 -138.92 -85.94
C GLN A 822 65.16 -139.18 -86.97
N CYS A 823 65.35 -138.31 -87.96
CA CYS A 823 66.37 -138.52 -89.00
C CYS A 823 67.79 -138.34 -88.48
N ILE A 824 68.01 -137.39 -87.56
CA ILE A 824 69.33 -137.17 -86.95
C ILE A 824 69.62 -138.17 -85.84
N GLN A 825 68.63 -138.58 -85.05
CA GLN A 825 68.81 -139.66 -84.07
C GLN A 825 69.22 -140.99 -84.73
N LYS A 826 68.63 -141.34 -85.88
CA LYS A 826 69.08 -142.51 -86.67
C LYS A 826 70.53 -142.38 -87.15
N SER A 827 71.00 -141.19 -87.53
CA SER A 827 72.40 -140.96 -87.91
C SER A 827 73.35 -141.01 -86.70
N LEU A 828 72.94 -140.47 -85.54
CA LEU A 828 73.72 -140.53 -84.29
C LEU A 828 73.91 -141.95 -83.72
N GLY A 829 72.97 -142.86 -84.01
CA GLY A 829 73.07 -144.28 -83.68
C GLY A 829 73.95 -145.09 -84.64
N SER A 830 74.26 -144.56 -85.84
CA SER A 830 75.17 -145.19 -86.79
C SER A 830 76.63 -145.03 -86.35
N ARG A 831 77.48 -146.02 -86.66
CA ARG A 831 78.93 -145.95 -86.36
C ARG A 831 79.66 -144.85 -87.16
N GLN A 832 79.02 -144.25 -88.16
CA GLN A 832 79.55 -143.09 -88.90
C GLN A 832 78.63 -141.87 -88.73
N LYS A 833 78.81 -141.11 -87.63
CA LYS A 833 77.98 -139.96 -87.27
C LYS A 833 78.29 -138.74 -88.15
N ARG A 834 77.76 -138.71 -89.37
CA ARG A 834 78.00 -137.68 -90.39
C ARG A 834 76.69 -137.02 -90.84
N CYS A 835 76.72 -135.71 -91.04
CA CYS A 835 75.54 -134.92 -91.41
C CYS A 835 74.98 -135.38 -92.76
N PRO A 836 73.68 -135.73 -92.88
CA PRO A 836 73.11 -136.26 -94.12
C PRO A 836 73.27 -135.36 -95.36
N SER A 837 73.31 -134.04 -95.20
CA SER A 837 73.43 -133.10 -96.34
C SER A 837 74.86 -132.72 -96.73
N CYS A 838 75.85 -132.86 -95.84
CA CYS A 838 77.21 -132.36 -96.09
C CYS A 838 78.36 -133.28 -95.63
N GLY A 839 78.06 -134.46 -95.07
CA GLY A 839 79.07 -135.46 -94.70
C GLY A 839 79.99 -135.10 -93.52
N LEU A 840 79.88 -133.89 -92.95
CA LEU A 840 80.64 -133.43 -91.78
C LEU A 840 80.30 -134.26 -90.54
N SER A 841 81.32 -134.71 -89.80
CA SER A 841 81.14 -135.50 -88.59
C SER A 841 80.65 -134.66 -87.41
N PHE A 842 79.60 -135.12 -86.72
CA PHE A 842 78.99 -134.43 -85.58
C PHE A 842 78.72 -135.38 -84.42
N GLY A 843 78.81 -134.87 -83.19
CA GLY A 843 78.49 -135.56 -81.95
C GLY A 843 77.12 -135.17 -81.41
N VAL A 844 76.68 -135.86 -80.34
CA VAL A 844 75.37 -135.63 -79.72
C VAL A 844 75.22 -134.18 -79.21
N ASN A 845 76.29 -133.60 -78.65
CA ASN A 845 76.29 -132.22 -78.15
C ASN A 845 76.15 -131.15 -79.24
N ASP A 846 76.43 -131.51 -80.50
CA ASP A 846 76.31 -130.61 -81.66
C ASP A 846 74.87 -130.53 -82.19
N VAL A 847 73.94 -131.30 -81.62
CA VAL A 847 72.54 -131.37 -82.06
C VAL A 847 71.66 -130.54 -81.14
N LYS A 848 70.97 -129.53 -81.70
CA LYS A 848 70.16 -128.58 -80.95
C LYS A 848 68.72 -128.52 -81.52
N PRO A 849 67.66 -128.61 -80.70
CA PRO A 849 66.30 -128.43 -81.17
C PRO A 849 66.04 -126.96 -81.55
N ILE A 850 65.11 -126.77 -82.49
CA ILE A 850 64.62 -125.47 -82.96
C ILE A 850 63.11 -125.54 -83.21
N TYR A 851 62.44 -124.38 -83.16
CA TYR A 851 61.01 -124.24 -83.44
C TYR A 851 60.85 -123.26 -84.62
N ILE A 852 59.98 -123.59 -85.59
CA ILE A 852 59.69 -122.82 -86.82
C ILE A 852 58.18 -122.60 -86.92
#